data_AF-A0A7J3C7U6-F1
#
_entry.id   AF-A0A7J3C7U6-F1
#
_cell.length_a   1.000
_cell.length_b   1.000
_cell.length_c   1.000
_cell.angle_alpha   90.00
_cell.angle_beta   90.00
_cell.angle_gamma   90.00
#
_symmetry.space_group_name_H-M   'P 1'
#
loop_
_entity.id
_entity.type
_entity.pdbx_description
1 polymer ?
#
loop_
_entity_poly.entity_id
_entity_poly.type
_entity_poly.pdbx_seq_one_letter_code
_entity_poly.pdbx_strand_id
1 'polypeptide(L)'
;MTQPENPQQAPSKPKRSSAAKWIAIVVVVIIIIAGVVVVVTYHPTTPTKKTEKVTLSAPLVYTSTKIATTNEPISFTITNVTISPTNVTWNFGNGYYGYGSSVTYTYEYPGNYLVEVNYTYGGSFATNILSLYPITVSRNTTTINSTFSAQLTNPLILFNKTTNPTAPIFNQSASMDLIAGYLQPPTATGWSISQFTWTINGSTFKGQYLNTTANETGLYPIILNAITSNATSSHSNVVEESVFVRQTNQAAGILKGKGNVMNPNLITNAEVVPGGPYSLDPQIDWETVGMEVIRNVYQTLVAYNGTSTTSFIPVLATNIPSVANGEISSNYLNWTFYIRSNATFANGLPVTAFDVYFSIVRELLFTTGSPGTGGYTLAQALLPGYASGTPGFNNYYNITKAVTFSNSTQSVTFHLFKPVPYFLDLLADTPSSIMEYQWAVQNGAGLVFTPSGFNAYMNESNAPDYNLYLQWHTMGSGPFEVSQVQQGESITLIPNPYYHPPAYGFPKSNYTVVIDYVKEASTAVLMLEDGQADIVSGLPTSSIPSVQGLESTGAANIYTFSTMTTYFYPFNFDINETMLHSIGASYVIPSHYFANIYIRKAFADLFNYSEFLNDIVGNAKFHMTLGTGYVGLLPPGMLGYKPENQWENVPSYNITQAKEYLEMSGNLSTVVNFPMFVQSGDTTNYAAMAMWAQVIHSVDPNITATPVYITFSQMIAYTAVNQNPMPIYDLGWGTSIPDPINMIPPMYVAGGFYPSGDGIESASSLAAIGYPNEAQNFSLIGNLSNEAASNPNVTQRALEYQQANQLGINMTLYLYTYIPSGMWIYQSWLKGVQYEENPVVGGEVDTLYCYLSK
;
A
#
# COMPACT_ATOMS: atom_id res chain seq x y z
N MET A 1 19.02 48.96 64.23
CA MET A 1 17.84 48.16 64.62
C MET A 1 16.66 48.65 63.81
N THR A 2 15.82 47.71 63.37
CA THR A 2 14.39 47.89 63.08
C THR A 2 14.00 48.87 61.98
N GLN A 3 13.17 48.39 61.04
CA GLN A 3 12.38 49.26 60.18
C GLN A 3 11.67 50.35 61.00
N PRO A 4 11.37 51.50 60.39
CA PRO A 4 10.21 52.26 60.79
C PRO A 4 9.28 52.52 59.60
N GLU A 5 8.08 51.97 59.77
CA GLU A 5 6.77 52.64 59.70
C GLU A 5 6.62 53.93 58.87
N ASN A 6 5.63 53.86 57.99
CA ASN A 6 5.02 54.88 57.14
C ASN A 6 4.43 56.06 57.96
N PRO A 7 4.28 57.30 57.43
CA PRO A 7 2.97 57.65 56.83
C PRO A 7 2.87 58.87 55.85
N GLN A 8 1.73 58.89 55.14
CA GLN A 8 0.85 60.03 54.76
C GLN A 8 1.07 60.94 53.52
N GLN A 9 0.25 60.65 52.49
CA GLN A 9 -0.57 61.47 51.56
C GLN A 9 -0.16 62.87 51.03
N ALA A 10 -0.21 63.02 49.68
CA ALA A 10 -0.93 64.07 48.92
C ALA A 10 -0.99 63.72 47.39
N PRO A 11 -1.95 64.24 46.59
CA PRO A 11 -2.61 63.41 45.56
C PRO A 11 -2.26 63.65 44.08
N SER A 12 -2.53 62.59 43.31
CA SER A 12 -3.08 62.54 41.92
C SER A 12 -2.24 63.01 40.72
N LYS A 13 -1.96 62.05 39.82
CA LYS A 13 -2.04 62.25 38.37
C LYS A 13 -2.92 61.14 37.75
N PRO A 14 -3.83 61.45 36.80
CA PRO A 14 -4.94 60.58 36.50
C PRO A 14 -4.63 59.51 35.45
N LYS A 15 -5.29 58.37 35.65
CA LYS A 15 -5.59 57.29 34.71
C LYS A 15 -5.80 57.81 33.28
N ARG A 16 -5.08 57.23 32.30
CA ARG A 16 -5.47 57.31 30.89
C ARG A 16 -6.81 56.59 30.73
N SER A 17 -7.88 57.37 30.75
CA SER A 17 -9.24 56.86 30.69
C SER A 17 -9.54 56.29 29.30
N SER A 18 -10.32 55.22 29.34
CA SER A 18 -10.82 54.40 28.25
C SER A 18 -11.64 55.15 27.19
N ALA A 19 -11.70 56.48 27.16
CA ALA A 19 -12.52 57.22 26.19
C ALA A 19 -11.82 57.45 24.83
N ALA A 20 -10.50 57.62 24.78
CA ALA A 20 -9.79 57.94 23.53
C ALA A 20 -9.66 56.75 22.55
N LYS A 21 -9.60 55.52 23.08
CA LYS A 21 -9.61 54.29 22.25
C LYS A 21 -11.00 53.96 21.71
N TRP A 22 -12.06 54.36 22.41
CA TRP A 22 -13.43 54.17 21.94
C TRP A 22 -13.87 55.21 20.91
N ILE A 23 -13.36 56.45 20.94
CA ILE A 23 -13.69 57.47 19.92
C ILE A 23 -13.13 57.09 18.54
N ALA A 24 -11.92 56.51 18.46
CA ALA A 24 -11.38 56.03 17.19
C ALA A 24 -12.16 54.82 16.62
N ILE A 25 -12.61 53.92 17.48
CA ILE A 25 -13.44 52.77 17.09
C ILE A 25 -14.84 53.24 16.67
N VAL A 26 -15.43 54.21 17.36
CA VAL A 26 -16.74 54.78 17.00
C VAL A 26 -16.68 55.57 15.68
N VAL A 27 -15.60 56.30 15.38
CA VAL A 27 -15.45 56.99 14.08
C VAL A 27 -15.31 56.00 12.93
N VAL A 28 -14.56 54.91 13.11
CA VAL A 28 -14.43 53.87 12.07
C VAL A 28 -15.75 53.09 11.90
N VAL A 29 -16.45 52.78 12.99
CA VAL A 29 -17.76 52.11 12.94
C VAL A 29 -18.85 53.04 12.38
N ILE A 30 -18.82 54.35 12.63
CA ILE A 30 -19.73 55.32 12.00
C ILE A 30 -19.45 55.47 10.51
N ILE A 31 -18.19 55.41 10.06
CA ILE A 31 -17.87 55.42 8.62
C ILE A 31 -18.31 54.11 7.94
N ILE A 32 -18.16 52.98 8.62
CA ILE A 32 -18.63 51.67 8.11
C ILE A 32 -20.17 51.62 8.10
N ILE A 33 -20.85 52.13 9.12
CA ILE A 33 -22.32 52.18 9.18
C ILE A 33 -22.88 53.24 8.21
N ALA A 34 -22.24 54.40 8.04
CA ALA A 34 -22.66 55.41 7.05
C ALA A 34 -22.43 54.90 5.61
N GLY A 35 -21.37 54.14 5.36
CA GLY A 35 -21.16 53.43 4.09
C GLY A 35 -22.23 52.36 3.84
N VAL A 36 -22.64 51.63 4.88
CA VAL A 36 -23.69 50.60 4.78
C VAL A 36 -25.09 51.22 4.67
N VAL A 37 -25.39 52.38 5.26
CA VAL A 37 -26.71 53.03 5.15
C VAL A 37 -26.91 53.77 3.83
N VAL A 38 -25.85 54.34 3.23
CA VAL A 38 -25.92 54.95 1.88
C VAL A 38 -26.12 53.88 0.79
N VAL A 39 -25.63 52.65 1.01
CA VAL A 39 -25.86 51.52 0.08
C VAL A 39 -27.25 50.89 0.27
N VAL A 40 -27.89 51.07 1.44
CA VAL A 40 -29.15 50.37 1.76
C VAL A 40 -30.41 51.23 1.59
N THR A 41 -30.37 52.57 1.43
CA THR A 41 -31.62 53.38 1.52
C THR A 41 -31.88 54.49 0.50
N TYR A 42 -31.20 54.60 -0.64
CA TYR A 42 -31.62 55.56 -1.69
C TYR A 42 -31.82 54.94 -3.07
N HIS A 43 -33.09 54.66 -3.38
CA HIS A 43 -33.64 54.56 -4.73
C HIS A 43 -34.51 55.80 -4.99
N PRO A 44 -34.24 56.57 -6.07
CA PRO A 44 -35.33 57.10 -6.88
C PRO A 44 -35.10 56.84 -8.38
N THR A 45 -36.17 56.42 -9.03
CA THR A 45 -36.30 55.99 -10.41
C THR A 45 -36.44 57.16 -11.39
N THR A 46 -35.76 57.09 -12.55
CA THR A 46 -36.22 57.71 -13.81
C THR A 46 -35.62 56.90 -14.99
N PRO A 47 -36.37 56.62 -16.06
CA PRO A 47 -36.22 55.38 -16.81
C PRO A 47 -35.20 55.47 -17.95
N THR A 48 -34.20 54.61 -17.92
CA THR A 48 -33.38 54.28 -19.09
C THR A 48 -33.56 52.80 -19.38
N LYS A 49 -33.93 52.50 -20.62
CA LYS A 49 -34.18 51.16 -21.17
C LYS A 49 -33.24 50.12 -20.54
N LYS A 50 -33.83 49.14 -19.84
CA LYS A 50 -33.12 47.94 -19.40
C LYS A 50 -32.55 47.25 -20.64
N THR A 51 -31.24 47.34 -20.82
CA THR A 51 -30.49 46.22 -21.40
C THR A 51 -30.08 45.38 -20.20
N GLU A 52 -30.85 44.33 -19.90
CA GLU A 52 -30.39 43.32 -18.95
C GLU A 52 -29.10 42.72 -19.51
N LYS A 53 -27.96 43.12 -18.94
CA LYS A 53 -26.74 42.32 -19.03
C LYS A 53 -27.01 41.09 -18.18
N VAL A 54 -27.46 40.03 -18.84
CA VAL A 54 -27.41 38.67 -18.29
C VAL A 54 -25.95 38.38 -17.99
N THR A 55 -25.57 38.39 -16.71
CA THR A 55 -24.29 37.81 -16.29
C THR A 55 -24.42 36.31 -16.48
N LEU A 56 -23.86 35.79 -17.58
CA LEU A 56 -23.80 34.35 -17.86
C LEU A 56 -22.95 33.69 -16.77
N SER A 57 -23.59 33.05 -15.79
CA SER A 57 -22.96 31.93 -15.08
C SER A 57 -22.67 30.86 -16.13
N ALA A 58 -21.41 30.48 -16.30
CA ALA A 58 -21.02 29.49 -17.31
C ALA A 58 -21.88 28.21 -17.16
N PRO A 59 -22.38 27.64 -18.26
CA PRO A 59 -23.14 26.38 -18.23
C PRO A 59 -22.26 25.26 -17.67
N LEU A 60 -22.88 24.28 -17.00
CA LEU A 60 -22.22 23.03 -16.66
C LEU A 60 -22.63 21.97 -17.69
N VAL A 61 -21.64 21.37 -18.35
CA VAL A 61 -21.81 20.08 -19.01
C VAL A 61 -22.12 19.06 -17.91
N TYR A 62 -23.24 18.37 -18.02
CA TYR A 62 -23.59 17.26 -17.14
C TYR A 62 -23.64 15.99 -17.97
N THR A 63 -22.92 14.98 -17.51
CA THR A 63 -22.96 13.61 -18.02
C THR A 63 -23.34 12.67 -16.88
N SER A 64 -23.94 11.52 -17.22
CA SER A 64 -24.24 10.48 -16.23
C SER A 64 -22.98 9.88 -15.60
N THR A 65 -21.84 9.96 -16.30
CA THR A 65 -20.55 9.42 -15.85
C THR A 65 -19.38 10.28 -16.35
N LYS A 66 -18.29 10.37 -15.58
CA LYS A 66 -16.99 10.91 -16.03
C LYS A 66 -16.01 9.81 -16.46
N ILE A 67 -16.40 8.56 -16.22
CA ILE A 67 -15.69 7.35 -16.61
C ILE A 67 -16.64 6.52 -17.46
N ALA A 68 -16.12 5.93 -18.51
CA ALA A 68 -16.83 4.91 -19.26
C ALA A 68 -15.85 3.81 -19.67
N THR A 69 -16.38 2.65 -20.02
CA THR A 69 -15.60 1.64 -20.72
C THR A 69 -15.67 1.86 -22.24
N THR A 70 -14.66 1.41 -22.98
CA THR A 70 -14.69 1.52 -24.45
C THR A 70 -15.95 0.86 -25.00
N ASN A 71 -16.61 1.54 -25.94
CA ASN A 71 -17.88 1.19 -26.56
C ASN A 71 -19.12 1.31 -25.65
N GLU A 72 -18.98 1.84 -24.43
CA GLU A 72 -20.11 2.15 -23.55
C GLU A 72 -20.73 3.52 -23.89
N PRO A 73 -22.07 3.62 -24.00
CA PRO A 73 -22.74 4.86 -24.36
C PRO A 73 -22.79 5.87 -23.19
N ILE A 74 -22.25 7.06 -23.41
CA ILE A 74 -22.26 8.18 -22.46
C ILE A 74 -23.26 9.23 -22.93
N SER A 75 -24.14 9.69 -22.03
CA SER A 75 -25.09 10.77 -22.33
C SER A 75 -24.56 12.13 -21.86
N PHE A 76 -24.51 13.11 -22.76
CA PHE A 76 -24.06 14.49 -22.53
C PHE A 76 -25.25 15.44 -22.64
N THR A 77 -25.45 16.31 -21.64
CA THR A 77 -26.55 17.28 -21.61
C THR A 77 -26.08 18.62 -21.06
N ILE A 78 -26.62 19.72 -21.59
CA ILE A 78 -26.40 21.06 -21.02
C ILE A 78 -27.34 21.25 -19.82
N THR A 79 -26.79 21.57 -18.64
CA THR A 79 -27.60 21.85 -17.42
C THR A 79 -27.49 23.32 -16.98
N ASN A 80 -28.32 23.72 -16.01
CA ASN A 80 -28.38 25.08 -15.46
C ASN A 80 -28.73 26.17 -16.49
N VAL A 81 -29.58 25.85 -17.46
CA VAL A 81 -30.09 26.79 -18.46
C VAL A 81 -31.56 27.13 -18.17
N THR A 82 -31.89 28.41 -18.02
CA THR A 82 -33.28 28.86 -17.79
C THR A 82 -34.08 29.02 -19.09
N ILE A 83 -33.39 28.98 -20.24
CA ILE A 83 -33.95 29.01 -21.59
C ILE A 83 -33.29 27.88 -22.38
N SER A 84 -34.06 27.17 -23.21
CA SER A 84 -33.51 26.08 -24.04
C SER A 84 -32.41 26.60 -24.98
N PRO A 85 -31.20 26.00 -24.94
CA PRO A 85 -30.12 26.40 -25.84
C PRO A 85 -30.44 25.98 -27.28
N THR A 86 -29.96 26.77 -28.24
CA THR A 86 -30.10 26.51 -29.69
C THR A 86 -28.72 26.40 -30.33
N ASN A 87 -28.61 25.80 -31.52
CA ASN A 87 -27.34 25.57 -32.21
C ASN A 87 -26.27 24.88 -31.33
N VAL A 88 -26.67 23.86 -30.57
CA VAL A 88 -25.77 23.12 -29.69
C VAL A 88 -24.91 22.16 -30.49
N THR A 89 -23.60 22.31 -30.37
CA THR A 89 -22.58 21.43 -30.96
C THR A 89 -21.64 20.95 -29.88
N TRP A 90 -21.44 19.65 -29.82
CA TRP A 90 -20.51 18.97 -28.92
C TRP A 90 -19.29 18.54 -29.71
N ASN A 91 -18.09 18.76 -29.18
CA ASN A 91 -16.85 18.18 -29.66
C ASN A 91 -16.34 17.22 -28.58
N PHE A 92 -16.23 15.93 -28.91
CA PHE A 92 -15.89 14.88 -27.95
C PHE A 92 -14.37 14.72 -27.75
N GLY A 93 -13.54 15.59 -28.35
CA GLY A 93 -12.09 15.59 -28.16
C GLY A 93 -11.34 14.63 -29.08
N ASN A 94 -12.02 13.63 -29.62
CA ASN A 94 -11.48 12.65 -30.56
C ASN A 94 -11.74 12.98 -32.05
N GLY A 95 -12.04 14.24 -32.36
CA GLY A 95 -12.38 14.69 -33.70
C GLY A 95 -13.83 14.44 -34.15
N TYR A 96 -14.66 13.79 -33.31
CA TYR A 96 -16.09 13.59 -33.58
C TYR A 96 -16.98 14.64 -32.91
N TYR A 97 -18.15 14.87 -33.51
CA TYR A 97 -19.09 15.91 -33.10
C TYR A 97 -20.51 15.37 -32.91
N GLY A 98 -21.24 15.99 -31.98
CA GLY A 98 -22.66 15.73 -31.73
C GLY A 98 -23.50 17.00 -31.80
N TYR A 99 -24.80 16.87 -32.05
CA TYR A 99 -25.72 18.01 -32.20
C TYR A 99 -26.99 17.84 -31.38
N GLY A 100 -27.41 18.90 -30.68
CA GLY A 100 -28.61 18.91 -29.86
C GLY A 100 -28.33 19.13 -28.37
N SER A 101 -29.38 19.44 -27.60
CA SER A 101 -29.28 19.76 -26.17
C SER A 101 -28.92 18.57 -25.29
N SER A 102 -29.15 17.35 -25.79
CA SER A 102 -28.73 16.08 -25.19
C SER A 102 -28.27 15.14 -26.31
N VAL A 103 -27.11 14.52 -26.15
CA VAL A 103 -26.49 13.62 -27.13
C VAL A 103 -25.89 12.40 -26.42
N THR A 104 -25.86 11.26 -27.09
CA THR A 104 -25.18 10.05 -26.60
C THR A 104 -24.00 9.73 -27.49
N TYR A 105 -22.84 9.39 -26.91
CA TYR A 105 -21.62 9.09 -27.63
C TYR A 105 -20.83 7.94 -26.98
N THR A 106 -20.09 7.17 -27.78
CA THR A 106 -19.27 6.02 -27.36
C THR A 106 -17.84 6.20 -27.83
N TYR A 107 -16.85 6.01 -26.95
CA TYR A 107 -15.43 6.07 -27.31
C TYR A 107 -14.88 4.69 -27.66
N GLU A 108 -14.12 4.59 -28.75
CA GLU A 108 -13.54 3.32 -29.22
C GLU A 108 -12.25 2.96 -28.47
N TYR A 109 -11.41 3.94 -28.16
CA TYR A 109 -10.10 3.73 -27.52
C TYR A 109 -10.13 4.15 -26.04
N PRO A 110 -9.35 3.48 -25.18
CA PRO A 110 -9.13 3.96 -23.83
C PRO A 110 -8.29 5.25 -23.84
N GLY A 111 -8.37 6.04 -22.78
CA GLY A 111 -7.56 7.25 -22.59
C GLY A 111 -8.36 8.44 -22.04
N ASN A 112 -7.81 9.66 -22.12
CA ASN A 112 -8.45 10.86 -21.57
C ASN A 112 -8.89 11.85 -22.64
N TYR A 113 -10.12 12.30 -22.52
CA TYR A 113 -10.78 13.16 -23.48
C TYR A 113 -11.21 14.47 -22.84
N LEU A 114 -11.13 15.56 -23.61
CA LEU A 114 -11.64 16.87 -23.23
C LEU A 114 -12.84 17.18 -24.11
N VAL A 115 -13.99 17.46 -23.48
CA VAL A 115 -15.24 17.72 -24.18
C VAL A 115 -15.54 19.22 -24.16
N GLU A 116 -15.71 19.76 -25.36
CA GLU A 116 -16.13 21.14 -25.60
C GLU A 116 -17.60 21.16 -26.04
N VAL A 117 -18.38 22.11 -25.54
CA VAL A 117 -19.73 22.39 -26.02
C VAL A 117 -19.83 23.85 -26.46
N ASN A 118 -20.34 24.05 -27.67
CA ASN A 118 -20.61 25.35 -28.26
C ASN A 118 -22.12 25.49 -28.49
N TYR A 119 -22.73 26.60 -28.09
CA TYR A 119 -24.17 26.78 -28.22
C TYR A 119 -24.58 28.26 -28.23
N THR A 120 -25.82 28.52 -28.62
CA THR A 120 -26.44 29.85 -28.58
C THR A 120 -27.44 29.94 -27.44
N TYR A 121 -27.27 30.93 -26.57
CA TYR A 121 -28.12 31.22 -25.42
C TYR A 121 -28.62 32.65 -25.46
N GLY A 122 -29.94 32.85 -25.52
CA GLY A 122 -30.53 34.20 -25.57
C GLY A 122 -30.01 35.06 -26.75
N GLY A 123 -29.64 34.44 -27.87
CA GLY A 123 -29.06 35.11 -29.05
C GLY A 123 -27.55 35.37 -28.99
N SER A 124 -26.85 34.94 -27.93
CA SER A 124 -25.39 35.07 -27.77
C SER A 124 -24.71 33.71 -27.83
N PHE A 125 -23.51 33.67 -28.43
CA PHE A 125 -22.65 32.49 -28.44
C PHE A 125 -22.07 32.22 -27.05
N ALA A 126 -22.02 30.95 -26.65
CA ALA A 126 -21.45 30.51 -25.37
C ALA A 126 -20.73 29.17 -25.55
N THR A 127 -19.73 28.94 -24.70
CA THR A 127 -18.89 27.74 -24.70
C THR A 127 -18.33 27.44 -23.31
N ASN A 128 -17.87 26.21 -23.08
CA ASN A 128 -17.21 25.79 -21.83
C ASN A 128 -15.67 25.84 -21.88
N ILE A 129 -15.02 26.56 -22.80
CA ILE A 129 -13.53 26.59 -22.91
C ILE A 129 -12.77 27.00 -21.63
N LEU A 130 -13.42 27.71 -20.71
CA LEU A 130 -12.83 28.06 -19.40
C LEU A 130 -12.83 26.87 -18.42
N SER A 131 -13.55 25.81 -18.76
CA SER A 131 -13.81 24.61 -17.97
C SER A 131 -14.20 23.42 -18.87
N LEU A 132 -13.31 23.04 -19.80
CA LEU A 132 -13.49 21.88 -20.69
C LEU A 132 -13.75 20.63 -19.87
N TYR A 133 -14.73 19.82 -20.25
CA TYR A 133 -15.18 18.71 -19.41
C TYR A 133 -14.33 17.46 -19.66
N PRO A 134 -13.58 16.94 -18.66
CA PRO A 134 -12.78 15.74 -18.85
C PRO A 134 -13.64 14.47 -18.82
N ILE A 135 -13.31 13.49 -19.66
CA ILE A 135 -13.84 12.13 -19.66
C ILE A 135 -12.65 11.16 -19.70
N THR A 136 -12.64 10.17 -18.81
CA THR A 136 -11.67 9.06 -18.85
C THR A 136 -12.37 7.81 -19.38
N VAL A 137 -11.76 7.11 -20.34
CA VAL A 137 -12.31 5.88 -20.90
C VAL A 137 -11.36 4.73 -20.58
N SER A 138 -11.83 3.74 -19.83
CA SER A 138 -11.10 2.51 -19.56
C SER A 138 -11.37 1.46 -20.64
N ARG A 139 -10.47 0.50 -20.81
CA ARG A 139 -10.60 -0.53 -21.85
C ARG A 139 -11.69 -1.53 -21.47
N ASN A 140 -12.47 -2.02 -22.43
CA ASN A 140 -13.36 -3.16 -22.23
C ASN A 140 -12.59 -4.48 -22.34
N THR A 141 -12.55 -5.27 -21.25
CA THR A 141 -11.77 -6.52 -21.18
C THR A 141 -12.54 -7.75 -21.67
N THR A 142 -13.87 -7.69 -21.81
CA THR A 142 -14.65 -8.82 -22.35
C THR A 142 -14.29 -9.15 -23.80
N THR A 143 -13.63 -8.21 -24.50
CA THR A 143 -13.13 -8.35 -25.86
C THR A 143 -11.66 -8.75 -25.96
N ILE A 144 -10.91 -8.77 -24.84
CA ILE A 144 -9.50 -9.19 -24.85
C ILE A 144 -9.45 -10.71 -24.69
N ASN A 145 -8.95 -11.39 -25.70
CA ASN A 145 -8.67 -12.82 -25.60
C ASN A 145 -7.55 -13.03 -24.58
N SER A 146 -7.85 -13.71 -23.47
CA SER A 146 -6.94 -14.00 -22.34
C SER A 146 -5.63 -14.70 -22.76
N THR A 147 -5.57 -15.24 -23.97
CA THR A 147 -4.40 -15.90 -24.54
C THR A 147 -3.21 -14.95 -24.83
N PHE A 148 -3.44 -13.64 -24.99
CA PHE A 148 -2.40 -12.68 -25.43
C PHE A 148 -2.15 -11.53 -24.47
N SER A 149 -2.81 -11.46 -23.30
CA SER A 149 -2.65 -10.36 -22.34
C SER A 149 -1.19 -10.15 -21.92
N ALA A 150 -0.46 -11.22 -21.62
CA ALA A 150 0.96 -11.18 -21.27
C ALA A 150 1.88 -10.67 -22.40
N GLN A 151 1.40 -10.61 -23.64
CA GLN A 151 2.18 -10.18 -24.82
C GLN A 151 1.99 -8.69 -25.15
N LEU A 152 1.04 -8.03 -24.50
CA LEU A 152 0.68 -6.63 -24.72
C LEU A 152 1.39 -5.70 -23.74
N THR A 153 1.26 -4.39 -23.98
CA THR A 153 1.64 -3.32 -23.06
C THR A 153 0.53 -2.28 -23.08
N ASN A 154 0.30 -1.57 -21.98
CA ASN A 154 -0.64 -0.46 -21.92
C ASN A 154 0.09 0.87 -22.11
N PRO A 155 -0.02 1.52 -23.28
CA PRO A 155 0.60 2.82 -23.50
C PRO A 155 -0.07 3.92 -22.68
N LEU A 156 0.73 4.92 -22.32
CA LEU A 156 0.31 6.17 -21.70
C LEU A 156 0.84 7.35 -22.50
N ILE A 157 0.06 8.44 -22.56
CA ILE A 157 0.50 9.72 -23.12
C ILE A 157 0.80 10.65 -21.94
N LEU A 158 2.07 11.06 -21.82
CA LEU A 158 2.55 11.97 -20.78
C LEU A 158 3.06 13.27 -21.41
N PHE A 159 3.10 14.35 -20.62
CA PHE A 159 3.56 15.66 -21.07
C PHE A 159 4.84 16.09 -20.36
N ASN A 160 5.81 16.68 -21.09
CA ASN A 160 6.98 17.28 -20.47
C ASN A 160 6.61 18.62 -19.81
N LYS A 161 6.34 18.63 -18.50
CA LYS A 161 5.89 19.83 -17.78
C LYS A 161 6.93 20.93 -17.64
N THR A 162 8.23 20.61 -17.74
CA THR A 162 9.29 21.63 -17.75
C THR A 162 9.17 22.55 -18.95
N THR A 163 8.80 21.99 -20.11
CA THR A 163 8.61 22.75 -21.36
C THR A 163 7.15 23.16 -21.57
N ASN A 164 6.19 22.40 -21.02
CA ASN A 164 4.75 22.59 -21.20
C ASN A 164 3.97 22.64 -19.87
N PRO A 165 4.14 23.69 -19.05
CA PRO A 165 3.53 23.77 -17.72
C PRO A 165 1.99 23.84 -17.74
N THR A 166 1.37 24.15 -18.87
CA THR A 166 -0.08 24.26 -19.01
C THR A 166 -0.75 23.05 -19.65
N ALA A 167 0.02 22.02 -20.05
CA ALA A 167 -0.51 20.81 -20.68
C ALA A 167 -1.65 20.16 -19.86
N PRO A 168 -2.68 19.55 -20.48
CA PRO A 168 -2.89 19.36 -21.93
C PRO A 168 -3.45 20.61 -22.66
N ILE A 169 -3.32 21.81 -22.09
CA ILE A 169 -3.63 23.08 -22.76
C ILE A 169 -2.36 23.73 -23.30
N PHE A 170 -2.37 24.09 -24.58
CA PHE A 170 -1.24 24.70 -25.28
C PHE A 170 -1.64 26.03 -25.93
N ASN A 171 -0.69 26.95 -26.09
CA ASN A 171 -0.91 28.12 -26.93
C ASN A 171 -0.68 27.75 -28.40
N GLN A 172 -1.34 28.45 -29.32
CA GLN A 172 -1.06 28.33 -30.75
C GLN A 172 0.44 28.43 -31.05
N SER A 173 0.90 27.53 -31.92
CA SER A 173 2.30 27.40 -32.35
C SER A 173 3.31 27.14 -31.23
N ALA A 174 2.86 26.85 -30.00
CA ALA A 174 3.74 26.39 -28.94
C ALA A 174 4.16 24.95 -29.20
N SER A 175 5.39 24.63 -28.77
CA SER A 175 5.90 23.26 -28.70
C SER A 175 4.97 22.40 -27.83
N MET A 176 4.61 21.22 -28.31
CA MET A 176 3.95 20.15 -27.57
C MET A 176 4.95 19.00 -27.47
N ASP A 177 5.53 18.83 -26.29
CA ASP A 177 6.55 17.86 -25.93
C ASP A 177 5.89 16.66 -25.24
N LEU A 178 5.59 15.64 -26.05
CA LEU A 178 4.87 14.43 -25.68
C LEU A 178 5.83 13.28 -25.40
N ILE A 179 5.50 12.46 -24.42
CA ILE A 179 6.27 11.29 -24.00
C ILE A 179 5.37 10.07 -24.00
N ALA A 180 5.78 9.02 -24.69
CA ALA A 180 5.13 7.72 -24.66
C ALA A 180 5.61 7.00 -23.40
N GLY A 181 4.70 6.85 -22.45
CA GLY A 181 4.86 5.99 -21.29
C GLY A 181 4.17 4.65 -21.50
N TYR A 182 4.29 3.79 -20.50
CA TYR A 182 3.52 2.56 -20.39
C TYR A 182 3.35 2.19 -18.92
N LEU A 183 2.24 1.53 -18.58
CA LEU A 183 2.00 1.00 -17.23
C LEU A 183 3.01 -0.12 -16.93
N GLN A 184 2.96 -1.19 -17.71
CA GLN A 184 3.94 -2.29 -17.65
C GLN A 184 4.41 -2.74 -19.05
N PRO A 185 5.62 -3.28 -19.18
CA PRO A 185 6.06 -3.94 -20.40
C PRO A 185 5.38 -5.31 -20.55
N PRO A 186 5.47 -5.96 -21.73
CA PRO A 186 5.02 -7.34 -21.90
C PRO A 186 5.70 -8.28 -20.91
N THR A 187 4.93 -9.17 -20.29
CA THR A 187 5.40 -10.15 -19.30
C THR A 187 5.73 -11.51 -19.93
N ALA A 188 5.24 -11.78 -21.15
CA ALA A 188 5.54 -12.99 -21.90
C ALA A 188 7.02 -13.06 -22.29
N THR A 189 7.66 -14.21 -22.06
CA THR A 189 9.07 -14.42 -22.38
C THR A 189 9.40 -14.13 -23.84
N GLY A 190 10.43 -13.32 -24.09
CA GLY A 190 10.88 -12.96 -25.43
C GLY A 190 10.07 -11.86 -26.12
N TRP A 191 9.09 -11.26 -25.44
CA TRP A 191 8.35 -10.10 -25.91
C TRP A 191 8.94 -8.80 -25.37
N SER A 192 8.95 -7.76 -26.18
CA SER A 192 9.33 -6.40 -25.77
C SER A 192 8.53 -5.36 -26.54
N ILE A 193 8.52 -4.12 -26.03
CA ILE A 193 7.99 -2.98 -26.77
C ILE A 193 9.00 -2.64 -27.87
N SER A 194 8.60 -2.87 -29.11
CA SER A 194 9.44 -2.66 -30.29
C SER A 194 9.34 -1.24 -30.82
N GLN A 195 8.18 -0.59 -30.69
CA GLN A 195 7.95 0.73 -31.27
C GLN A 195 6.76 1.44 -30.63
N PHE A 196 6.86 2.76 -30.49
CA PHE A 196 5.71 3.64 -30.29
C PHE A 196 5.40 4.38 -31.59
N THR A 197 4.11 4.48 -31.92
CA THR A 197 3.60 5.26 -33.05
C THR A 197 2.58 6.28 -32.57
N TRP A 198 2.81 7.53 -32.92
CA TRP A 198 1.90 8.64 -32.62
C TRP A 198 1.11 8.99 -33.86
N THR A 199 -0.19 9.23 -33.73
CA THR A 199 -1.01 9.80 -34.80
C THR A 199 -1.64 11.10 -34.31
N ILE A 200 -1.30 12.20 -35.00
CA ILE A 200 -1.79 13.55 -34.69
C ILE A 200 -2.15 14.21 -36.02
N ASN A 201 -3.38 14.72 -36.15
CA ASN A 201 -3.88 15.38 -37.37
C ASN A 201 -3.68 14.53 -38.65
N GLY A 202 -3.89 13.21 -38.55
CA GLY A 202 -3.73 12.28 -39.66
C GLY A 202 -2.27 11.99 -40.07
N SER A 203 -1.28 12.57 -39.37
CA SER A 203 0.14 12.30 -39.58
C SER A 203 0.65 11.31 -38.54
N THR A 204 1.49 10.36 -38.97
CA THR A 204 2.07 9.34 -38.08
C THR A 204 3.55 9.56 -37.83
N PHE A 205 3.96 9.52 -36.56
CA PHE A 205 5.35 9.64 -36.12
C PHE A 205 5.77 8.40 -35.35
N LYS A 206 7.09 8.16 -35.26
CA LYS A 206 7.66 7.02 -34.53
C LYS A 206 8.61 7.51 -33.45
N GLY A 207 8.64 6.81 -32.33
CA GLY A 207 9.58 7.06 -31.24
C GLY A 207 8.89 7.32 -29.92
N GLN A 208 9.66 7.29 -28.84
CA GLN A 208 9.14 7.49 -27.49
C GLN A 208 8.84 8.95 -27.19
N TYR A 209 9.55 9.88 -27.83
CA TYR A 209 9.35 11.32 -27.64
C TYR A 209 8.83 11.92 -28.94
N LEU A 210 7.85 12.81 -28.83
CA LEU A 210 7.34 13.56 -29.96
C LEU A 210 7.24 15.05 -29.59
N ASN A 211 8.00 15.86 -30.31
CA ASN A 211 7.84 17.31 -30.32
C ASN A 211 7.02 17.71 -31.54
N THR A 212 5.91 18.41 -31.34
CA THR A 212 5.04 18.87 -32.43
C THR A 212 4.38 20.20 -32.10
N THR A 213 3.67 20.81 -33.04
CA THR A 213 2.95 22.07 -32.83
C THR A 213 1.60 22.06 -33.53
N ALA A 214 0.69 22.92 -33.07
CA ALA A 214 -0.62 23.12 -33.70
C ALA A 214 -0.89 24.62 -33.86
N ASN A 215 -1.37 25.01 -35.04
CA ASN A 215 -1.55 26.43 -35.40
C ASN A 215 -2.99 26.91 -35.28
N GLU A 216 -3.96 26.01 -35.37
CA GLU A 216 -5.38 26.37 -35.24
C GLU A 216 -5.85 26.15 -33.80
N THR A 217 -6.92 26.85 -33.42
CA THR A 217 -7.52 26.70 -32.09
C THR A 217 -8.58 25.62 -32.11
N GLY A 218 -8.56 24.76 -31.08
CA GLY A 218 -9.53 23.69 -30.93
C GLY A 218 -8.97 22.51 -30.14
N LEU A 219 -9.78 21.46 -30.06
CA LEU A 219 -9.39 20.16 -29.52
C LEU A 219 -8.73 19.31 -30.60
N TYR A 220 -7.64 18.64 -30.21
CA TYR A 220 -6.87 17.76 -31.07
C TYR A 220 -6.73 16.37 -30.44
N PRO A 221 -7.11 15.30 -31.16
CA PRO A 221 -6.80 13.94 -30.73
C PRO A 221 -5.32 13.63 -30.93
N ILE A 222 -4.74 12.99 -29.93
CA ILE A 222 -3.42 12.39 -29.97
C ILE A 222 -3.61 10.89 -29.73
N ILE A 223 -3.35 10.08 -30.74
CA ILE A 223 -3.43 8.63 -30.63
C ILE A 223 -2.02 8.09 -30.46
N LEU A 224 -1.79 7.31 -29.41
CA LEU A 224 -0.54 6.58 -29.20
C LEU A 224 -0.82 5.08 -29.34
N ASN A 225 -0.08 4.45 -30.24
CA ASN A 225 -0.11 3.01 -30.44
C ASN A 225 1.26 2.41 -30.10
N ALA A 226 1.28 1.52 -29.11
CA ALA A 226 2.45 0.74 -28.72
C ALA A 226 2.45 -0.62 -29.42
N ILE A 227 3.58 -0.95 -30.05
CA ILE A 227 3.76 -2.21 -30.77
C ILE A 227 4.71 -3.10 -29.95
N THR A 228 4.21 -4.23 -29.52
CA THR A 228 5.00 -5.28 -28.85
C THR A 228 5.32 -6.38 -29.84
N SER A 229 6.50 -6.98 -29.74
CA SER A 229 6.89 -8.06 -30.65
C SER A 229 7.83 -9.06 -30.02
N ASN A 230 7.83 -10.28 -30.58
CA ASN A 230 8.90 -11.26 -30.42
C ASN A 230 9.55 -11.56 -31.79
N ALA A 231 10.30 -12.65 -31.90
CA ALA A 231 10.97 -13.04 -33.14
C ALA A 231 10.03 -13.38 -34.31
N THR A 232 8.74 -13.69 -34.08
CA THR A 232 7.81 -14.22 -35.10
C THR A 232 6.49 -13.45 -35.21
N SER A 233 6.12 -12.66 -34.21
CA SER A 233 4.79 -12.04 -34.07
C SER A 233 4.86 -10.64 -33.46
N SER A 234 3.85 -9.83 -33.74
CA SER A 234 3.69 -8.50 -33.14
C SER A 234 2.24 -8.19 -32.81
N HIS A 235 2.01 -7.48 -31.72
CA HIS A 235 0.71 -6.97 -31.31
C HIS A 235 0.75 -5.45 -31.14
N SER A 236 -0.42 -4.81 -31.24
CA SER A 236 -0.57 -3.36 -31.13
C SER A 236 -1.60 -3.03 -30.06
N ASN A 237 -1.33 -2.00 -29.28
CA ASN A 237 -2.26 -1.51 -28.27
C ASN A 237 -2.35 0.01 -28.30
N VAL A 238 -3.57 0.54 -28.22
CA VAL A 238 -3.86 1.95 -28.53
C VAL A 238 -4.44 2.66 -27.30
N VAL A 239 -4.02 3.91 -27.09
CA VAL A 239 -4.60 4.89 -26.17
C VAL A 239 -4.78 6.22 -26.89
N GLU A 240 -5.75 7.03 -26.48
CA GLU A 240 -6.02 8.35 -27.05
C GLU A 240 -6.09 9.44 -25.99
N GLU A 241 -5.49 10.60 -26.26
CA GLU A 241 -5.47 11.77 -25.37
C GLU A 241 -5.93 13.01 -26.14
N SER A 242 -6.82 13.82 -25.55
CA SER A 242 -7.25 15.10 -26.13
C SER A 242 -6.42 16.28 -25.61
N VAL A 243 -5.89 17.11 -26.50
CA VAL A 243 -5.24 18.37 -26.14
C VAL A 243 -6.01 19.58 -26.64
N PHE A 244 -6.01 20.68 -25.89
CA PHE A 244 -6.66 21.92 -26.29
C PHE A 244 -5.65 23.00 -26.67
N VAL A 245 -5.72 23.50 -27.89
CA VAL A 245 -4.86 24.58 -28.38
C VAL A 245 -5.67 25.86 -28.40
N ARG A 246 -5.25 26.85 -27.61
CA ARG A 246 -5.94 28.14 -27.46
C ARG A 246 -5.22 29.26 -28.19
N GLN A 247 -5.95 30.31 -28.57
CA GLN A 247 -5.32 31.51 -29.08
C GLN A 247 -4.38 32.11 -28.04
N THR A 248 -3.26 32.70 -28.47
CA THR A 248 -2.32 33.36 -27.55
C THR A 248 -3.05 34.36 -26.65
N ASN A 249 -2.93 34.20 -25.33
CA ASN A 249 -3.61 34.97 -24.27
C ASN A 249 -5.12 34.72 -24.08
N GLN A 250 -5.72 33.76 -24.79
CA GLN A 250 -7.09 33.31 -24.49
C GLN A 250 -7.09 32.54 -23.17
N ALA A 251 -7.99 32.89 -22.25
CA ALA A 251 -8.21 32.08 -21.07
C ALA A 251 -8.84 30.75 -21.50
N ALA A 252 -8.23 29.66 -21.06
CA ALA A 252 -8.76 28.32 -21.24
C ALA A 252 -8.42 27.52 -19.98
N GLY A 253 -9.33 26.64 -19.63
CA GLY A 253 -9.18 25.76 -18.49
C GLY A 253 -9.83 24.44 -18.84
N ILE A 254 -9.24 23.37 -18.35
CA ILE A 254 -10.00 22.16 -18.09
C ILE A 254 -10.92 22.53 -16.94
N LEU A 255 -12.06 21.85 -16.78
CA LEU A 255 -12.85 21.90 -15.55
C LEU A 255 -11.96 21.39 -14.43
N LYS A 256 -11.10 22.30 -13.97
CA LYS A 256 -10.16 22.15 -12.90
C LYS A 256 -10.90 22.64 -11.71
N GLY A 257 -10.86 21.82 -10.70
CA GLY A 257 -11.15 22.33 -9.43
C GLY A 257 -10.20 23.35 -8.90
N LYS A 258 -10.73 24.47 -8.46
CA LYS A 258 -10.21 25.04 -7.22
C LYS A 258 -10.69 24.17 -6.07
N GLY A 259 -9.90 23.19 -5.64
CA GLY A 259 -10.48 22.19 -4.72
C GLY A 259 -11.69 21.46 -5.31
N ASN A 260 -11.74 21.30 -6.64
CA ASN A 260 -12.66 20.39 -7.34
C ASN A 260 -11.83 19.28 -8.01
N VAL A 261 -11.52 18.27 -7.22
CA VAL A 261 -11.53 16.88 -7.63
C VAL A 261 -11.62 16.61 -9.15
N MET A 262 -10.51 16.18 -9.77
CA MET A 262 -10.55 15.54 -11.08
C MET A 262 -11.27 14.19 -10.92
N ASN A 263 -12.22 13.88 -11.81
CA ASN A 263 -13.07 12.69 -11.72
C ASN A 263 -13.65 12.45 -10.30
N PRO A 264 -14.63 13.26 -9.82
CA PRO A 264 -15.19 13.19 -8.47
C PRO A 264 -15.83 11.89 -8.03
N ASN A 265 -15.99 10.92 -8.92
CA ASN A 265 -16.49 9.60 -8.57
C ASN A 265 -15.45 8.51 -8.88
N LEU A 266 -14.20 8.88 -9.17
CA LEU A 266 -13.06 7.99 -9.41
C LEU A 266 -12.00 8.21 -8.34
N ILE A 267 -11.30 7.18 -7.92
CA ILE A 267 -9.99 7.30 -7.26
C ILE A 267 -9.01 6.49 -8.10
N THR A 268 -7.92 7.11 -8.55
CA THR A 268 -6.85 6.40 -9.26
C THR A 268 -5.63 6.25 -8.34
N ASN A 269 -5.20 5.02 -8.08
CA ASN A 269 -3.96 4.71 -7.36
C ASN A 269 -2.92 4.17 -8.34
N ALA A 270 -1.81 4.88 -8.55
CA ALA A 270 -0.72 4.44 -9.41
C ALA A 270 0.43 3.86 -8.59
N GLU A 271 0.60 2.55 -8.67
CA GLU A 271 1.51 1.79 -7.80
C GLU A 271 2.76 1.35 -8.54
N VAL A 272 3.96 1.59 -7.98
CA VAL A 272 5.22 1.13 -8.59
C VAL A 272 5.47 -0.35 -8.29
N VAL A 273 4.60 -1.19 -8.84
CA VAL A 273 4.58 -2.65 -8.63
C VAL A 273 4.40 -3.34 -9.99
N PRO A 274 5.47 -3.48 -10.79
CA PRO A 274 5.36 -4.09 -12.11
C PRO A 274 4.89 -5.55 -12.01
N GLY A 275 3.83 -5.91 -12.74
CA GLY A 275 3.29 -7.27 -12.76
C GLY A 275 2.03 -7.46 -11.91
N GLY A 276 1.68 -6.50 -11.04
CA GLY A 276 0.44 -6.51 -10.25
C GLY A 276 0.35 -7.69 -9.27
N PRO A 277 -0.86 -8.05 -8.82
CA PRO A 277 -1.06 -9.06 -7.78
C PRO A 277 -0.85 -10.47 -8.31
N TYR A 278 -0.52 -11.40 -7.41
CA TYR A 278 -0.36 -12.82 -7.74
C TYR A 278 -1.70 -13.57 -7.87
N SER A 279 -2.67 -13.22 -7.01
CA SER A 279 -3.98 -13.85 -6.93
C SER A 279 -4.98 -12.89 -6.26
N LEU A 280 -6.27 -13.10 -6.51
CA LEU A 280 -7.38 -12.45 -5.80
C LEU A 280 -8.19 -13.43 -4.95
N ASP A 281 -7.73 -14.69 -4.84
CA ASP A 281 -8.28 -15.71 -3.93
C ASP A 281 -7.64 -15.54 -2.54
N PRO A 282 -8.42 -15.14 -1.50
CA PRO A 282 -7.89 -14.90 -0.15
C PRO A 282 -7.22 -16.11 0.49
N GLN A 283 -7.58 -17.35 0.13
CA GLN A 283 -6.98 -18.54 0.72
C GLN A 283 -5.71 -19.00 0.00
N ILE A 284 -5.37 -18.40 -1.14
CA ILE A 284 -4.16 -18.69 -1.92
C ILE A 284 -3.16 -17.53 -1.81
N ASP A 285 -3.65 -16.30 -1.89
CA ASP A 285 -2.80 -15.13 -1.99
C ASP A 285 -2.09 -14.80 -0.67
N TRP A 286 -0.77 -14.63 -0.73
CA TRP A 286 0.07 -14.41 0.45
C TRP A 286 1.19 -13.39 0.16
N GLU A 287 0.81 -12.32 -0.54
CA GLU A 287 1.66 -11.17 -0.85
C GLU A 287 0.84 -9.87 -0.74
N THR A 288 1.50 -8.72 -0.59
CA THR A 288 0.85 -7.46 -0.21
C THR A 288 -0.02 -6.82 -1.30
N VAL A 289 0.32 -7.02 -2.58
CA VAL A 289 -0.31 -6.38 -3.74
C VAL A 289 -1.73 -6.91 -3.96
N GLY A 290 -1.93 -8.23 -3.93
CA GLY A 290 -3.27 -8.82 -4.03
C GLY A 290 -4.08 -8.70 -2.75
N MET A 291 -3.43 -8.68 -1.58
CA MET A 291 -4.07 -8.39 -0.31
C MET A 291 -4.78 -7.03 -0.29
N GLU A 292 -4.26 -6.01 -0.97
CA GLU A 292 -4.92 -4.70 -1.08
C GLU A 292 -6.34 -4.88 -1.66
N VAL A 293 -6.43 -5.57 -2.80
CA VAL A 293 -7.71 -5.82 -3.50
C VAL A 293 -8.62 -6.70 -2.65
N ILE A 294 -8.07 -7.76 -2.06
CA ILE A 294 -8.83 -8.71 -1.23
C ILE A 294 -9.47 -8.00 -0.04
N ARG A 295 -8.75 -7.11 0.66
CA ARG A 295 -9.26 -6.38 1.83
C ARG A 295 -10.38 -5.38 1.48
N ASN A 296 -10.43 -4.91 0.24
CA ASN A 296 -11.50 -4.03 -0.23
C ASN A 296 -12.76 -4.79 -0.69
N VAL A 297 -12.62 -6.07 -1.06
CA VAL A 297 -13.68 -6.84 -1.69
C VAL A 297 -14.26 -7.92 -0.78
N TYR A 298 -13.45 -8.49 0.10
CA TYR A 298 -13.86 -9.49 1.08
C TYR A 298 -13.94 -8.89 2.48
N GLN A 299 -14.62 -9.61 3.37
CA GLN A 299 -14.66 -9.28 4.80
C GLN A 299 -14.32 -10.52 5.62
N THR A 300 -13.69 -10.28 6.76
CA THR A 300 -13.43 -11.27 7.82
C THR A 300 -14.54 -11.24 8.88
N LEU A 301 -14.44 -12.07 9.92
CA LEU A 301 -15.38 -12.05 11.05
C LEU A 301 -15.24 -10.79 11.91
N VAL A 302 -14.00 -10.33 12.11
CA VAL A 302 -13.62 -9.18 12.94
C VAL A 302 -12.49 -8.42 12.26
N ALA A 303 -12.31 -7.16 12.60
CA ALA A 303 -11.18 -6.36 12.12
C ALA A 303 -10.61 -5.51 13.26
N TYR A 304 -9.40 -5.00 13.07
CA TYR A 304 -8.81 -4.02 13.98
C TYR A 304 -9.63 -2.72 14.00
N ASN A 305 -9.67 -2.08 15.16
CA ASN A 305 -10.32 -0.79 15.35
C ASN A 305 -9.36 0.34 14.94
N GLY A 306 -9.34 0.68 13.65
CA GLY A 306 -8.46 1.70 13.10
C GLY A 306 -6.99 1.34 13.33
N THR A 307 -6.26 2.22 14.01
CA THR A 307 -4.82 2.09 14.26
C THR A 307 -4.45 1.19 15.44
N SER A 308 -5.45 0.60 16.10
CA SER A 308 -5.23 -0.20 17.30
C SER A 308 -4.67 -1.59 16.97
N THR A 309 -3.63 -2.00 17.69
CA THR A 309 -3.09 -3.37 17.68
C THR A 309 -3.76 -4.32 18.67
N THR A 310 -4.75 -3.86 19.46
CA THR A 310 -5.33 -4.63 20.58
C THR A 310 -6.85 -4.53 20.68
N SER A 311 -7.47 -3.66 19.89
CA SER A 311 -8.92 -3.45 19.89
C SER A 311 -9.51 -3.91 18.57
N PHE A 312 -10.61 -4.67 18.66
CA PHE A 312 -11.31 -5.23 17.51
C PHE A 312 -12.73 -4.67 17.41
N ILE A 313 -13.24 -4.61 16.18
CA ILE A 313 -14.64 -4.34 15.86
C ILE A 313 -15.28 -5.53 15.14
N PRO A 314 -16.59 -5.79 15.37
CA PRO A 314 -17.29 -6.85 14.68
C PRO A 314 -17.50 -6.47 13.20
N VAL A 315 -17.04 -7.35 12.30
CA VAL A 315 -17.29 -7.28 10.86
C VAL A 315 -18.36 -8.32 10.53
N LEU A 316 -18.11 -9.47 9.91
CA LEU A 316 -19.23 -10.40 9.65
C LEU A 316 -19.87 -10.97 10.93
N ALA A 317 -19.17 -10.93 12.07
CA ALA A 317 -19.73 -11.25 13.37
C ALA A 317 -20.75 -10.19 13.86
N THR A 318 -21.70 -10.59 14.71
CA THR A 318 -22.61 -9.65 15.38
C THR A 318 -21.93 -8.89 16.52
N ASN A 319 -21.00 -9.53 17.23
CA ASN A 319 -20.25 -8.97 18.36
C ASN A 319 -18.80 -9.48 18.36
N ILE A 320 -17.95 -8.84 19.15
CA ILE A 320 -16.66 -9.44 19.54
C ILE A 320 -16.95 -10.50 20.61
N PRO A 321 -16.51 -11.76 20.44
CA PRO A 321 -16.76 -12.81 21.41
C PRO A 321 -16.02 -12.53 22.72
N SER A 322 -16.65 -12.88 23.83
CA SER A 322 -16.06 -12.75 25.16
C SER A 322 -16.54 -13.87 26.09
N VAL A 323 -15.87 -14.04 27.22
CA VAL A 323 -16.39 -14.90 28.29
C VAL A 323 -17.67 -14.30 28.89
N ALA A 324 -17.78 -12.96 28.93
CA ALA A 324 -18.88 -12.25 29.55
C ALA A 324 -20.22 -12.41 28.79
N ASN A 325 -20.19 -12.47 27.46
CA ASN A 325 -21.38 -12.72 26.64
C ASN A 325 -21.59 -14.22 26.33
N GLY A 326 -20.76 -15.12 26.90
CA GLY A 326 -20.88 -16.56 26.74
C GLY A 326 -20.43 -17.09 25.37
N GLU A 327 -19.85 -16.25 24.52
CA GLU A 327 -19.36 -16.63 23.19
C GLU A 327 -17.95 -17.26 23.26
N ILE A 328 -17.21 -17.04 24.35
CA ILE A 328 -15.99 -17.79 24.69
C ILE A 328 -16.24 -18.66 25.92
N SER A 329 -15.88 -19.95 25.85
CA SER A 329 -15.93 -20.83 27.02
C SER A 329 -14.92 -20.41 28.09
N SER A 330 -15.19 -20.67 29.38
CA SER A 330 -14.35 -20.22 30.50
C SER A 330 -12.90 -20.74 30.48
N ASN A 331 -12.63 -21.80 29.72
CA ASN A 331 -11.29 -22.35 29.47
C ASN A 331 -10.64 -21.82 28.18
N TYR A 332 -11.26 -20.86 27.48
CA TYR A 332 -10.79 -20.23 26.24
C TYR A 332 -10.63 -21.18 25.04
N LEU A 333 -11.23 -22.39 25.09
CA LEU A 333 -11.08 -23.40 24.05
C LEU A 333 -12.20 -23.38 23.00
N ASN A 334 -13.33 -22.73 23.27
CA ASN A 334 -14.43 -22.63 22.32
C ASN A 334 -14.76 -21.16 22.09
N TRP A 335 -14.71 -20.72 20.83
CA TRP A 335 -15.02 -19.36 20.41
C TRP A 335 -16.15 -19.41 19.40
N THR A 336 -17.31 -18.86 19.75
CA THR A 336 -18.51 -18.88 18.92
C THR A 336 -18.79 -17.49 18.37
N PHE A 337 -18.97 -17.41 17.06
CA PHE A 337 -19.34 -16.18 16.36
C PHE A 337 -20.73 -16.36 15.76
N TYR A 338 -21.60 -15.37 15.96
CA TYR A 338 -22.89 -15.29 15.27
C TYR A 338 -22.75 -14.37 14.06
N ILE A 339 -23.30 -14.77 12.92
CA ILE A 339 -23.19 -14.02 11.67
C ILE A 339 -24.31 -12.99 11.59
N ARG A 340 -23.97 -11.76 11.20
CA ARG A 340 -24.96 -10.70 11.04
C ARG A 340 -25.99 -11.07 9.97
N SER A 341 -27.27 -10.87 10.29
CA SER A 341 -28.37 -11.28 9.41
C SER A 341 -28.54 -10.42 8.15
N ASN A 342 -27.90 -9.24 8.11
CA ASN A 342 -27.97 -8.31 7.00
C ASN A 342 -26.68 -8.26 6.16
N ALA A 343 -25.68 -9.12 6.43
CA ALA A 343 -24.54 -9.23 5.52
C ALA A 343 -24.97 -9.92 4.22
N THR A 344 -24.52 -9.37 3.09
CA THR A 344 -24.74 -9.97 1.78
C THR A 344 -23.47 -9.90 0.95
N PHE A 345 -23.29 -10.88 0.08
CA PHE A 345 -22.26 -10.87 -0.96
C PHE A 345 -22.61 -9.90 -2.09
N ALA A 346 -21.66 -9.66 -2.98
CA ALA A 346 -21.80 -8.79 -4.15
C ALA A 346 -22.91 -9.22 -5.14
N ASN A 347 -23.36 -10.48 -5.07
CA ASN A 347 -24.53 -10.97 -5.83
C ASN A 347 -25.88 -10.78 -5.09
N GLY A 348 -25.87 -10.17 -3.90
CA GLY A 348 -27.06 -9.92 -3.08
C GLY A 348 -27.53 -11.11 -2.23
N LEU A 349 -26.86 -12.27 -2.29
CA LEU A 349 -27.16 -13.40 -1.43
C LEU A 349 -26.65 -13.16 0.00
N PRO A 350 -27.36 -13.65 1.03
CA PRO A 350 -26.93 -13.48 2.42
C PRO A 350 -25.63 -14.24 2.71
N VAL A 351 -24.76 -13.65 3.53
CA VAL A 351 -23.63 -14.37 4.12
C VAL A 351 -24.15 -15.31 5.20
N THR A 352 -23.79 -16.59 5.13
CA THR A 352 -24.24 -17.60 6.09
C THR A 352 -23.10 -18.14 6.95
N ALA A 353 -23.44 -18.78 8.07
CA ALA A 353 -22.47 -19.54 8.86
C ALA A 353 -21.78 -20.67 8.07
N PHE A 354 -22.42 -21.20 7.02
CA PHE A 354 -21.82 -22.22 6.18
C PHE A 354 -20.74 -21.66 5.26
N ASP A 355 -20.91 -20.43 4.74
CA ASP A 355 -19.88 -19.76 3.94
C ASP A 355 -18.62 -19.53 4.78
N VAL A 356 -18.80 -19.07 6.03
CA VAL A 356 -17.70 -18.92 6.99
C VAL A 356 -17.01 -20.25 7.24
N TYR A 357 -17.77 -21.30 7.52
CA TYR A 357 -17.23 -22.64 7.71
C TYR A 357 -16.44 -23.12 6.49
N PHE A 358 -16.98 -22.94 5.29
CA PHE A 358 -16.32 -23.31 4.04
C PHE A 358 -14.99 -22.59 3.83
N SER A 359 -14.95 -21.26 4.00
CA SER A 359 -13.73 -20.48 3.80
C SER A 359 -12.62 -20.86 4.78
N ILE A 360 -12.96 -21.03 6.06
CA ILE A 360 -11.99 -21.47 7.08
C ILE A 360 -11.51 -22.91 6.81
N VAL A 361 -12.39 -23.80 6.35
CA VAL A 361 -12.00 -25.15 5.95
C VAL A 361 -11.03 -25.11 4.77
N ARG A 362 -11.27 -24.26 3.76
CA ARG A 362 -10.34 -24.07 2.63
C ARG A 362 -8.98 -23.57 3.11
N GLU A 363 -8.96 -22.54 3.95
CA GLU A 363 -7.74 -21.98 4.51
C GLU A 363 -6.89 -23.07 5.19
N LEU A 364 -7.51 -23.89 6.05
CA LEU A 364 -6.84 -24.99 6.75
C LEU A 364 -6.36 -26.12 5.80
N LEU A 365 -7.11 -26.39 4.74
CA LEU A 365 -6.71 -27.38 3.73
C LEU A 365 -5.49 -26.90 2.93
N PHE A 366 -5.39 -25.60 2.64
CA PHE A 366 -4.37 -25.03 1.76
C PHE A 366 -3.00 -24.80 2.45
N THR A 367 -2.89 -25.14 3.73
CA THR A 367 -1.67 -25.03 4.55
C THR A 367 -0.43 -25.75 3.99
N THR A 368 -0.62 -26.77 3.15
CA THR A 368 0.46 -27.52 2.49
C THR A 368 0.66 -27.13 1.02
N GLY A 369 0.07 -26.02 0.58
CA GLY A 369 0.16 -25.52 -0.78
C GLY A 369 1.56 -25.08 -1.19
N SER A 370 1.79 -25.00 -2.49
CA SER A 370 3.03 -24.52 -3.09
C SER A 370 2.73 -23.53 -4.22
N PRO A 371 3.17 -22.25 -4.15
CA PRO A 371 3.85 -21.61 -3.01
C PRO A 371 3.02 -21.64 -1.72
N GLY A 372 3.68 -21.42 -0.58
CA GLY A 372 3.03 -21.49 0.73
C GLY A 372 1.92 -20.45 0.88
N THR A 373 0.84 -20.82 1.58
CA THR A 373 -0.34 -19.97 1.81
C THR A 373 -0.42 -19.52 3.27
N GLY A 374 -1.20 -18.47 3.55
CA GLY A 374 -1.34 -17.89 4.90
C GLY A 374 -1.99 -18.81 5.95
N GLY A 375 -2.69 -19.87 5.54
CA GLY A 375 -3.50 -20.70 6.46
C GLY A 375 -2.71 -21.44 7.55
N TYR A 376 -1.37 -21.48 7.47
CA TYR A 376 -0.53 -22.09 8.50
C TYR A 376 -0.69 -21.41 9.86
N THR A 377 -0.99 -20.11 9.90
CA THR A 377 -1.14 -19.34 11.14
C THR A 377 -2.37 -19.81 11.92
N LEU A 378 -3.50 -19.97 11.24
CA LEU A 378 -4.73 -20.48 11.84
C LEU A 378 -4.63 -21.98 12.17
N ALA A 379 -3.92 -22.76 11.35
CA ALA A 379 -3.68 -24.17 11.61
C ALA A 379 -2.91 -24.42 12.91
N GLN A 380 -1.95 -23.57 13.29
CA GLN A 380 -1.23 -23.66 14.57
C GLN A 380 -2.14 -23.50 15.80
N ALA A 381 -3.26 -22.78 15.64
CA ALA A 381 -4.26 -22.59 16.70
C ALA A 381 -5.30 -23.73 16.74
N LEU A 382 -5.65 -24.28 15.58
CA LEU A 382 -6.79 -25.19 15.41
C LEU A 382 -6.44 -26.67 15.25
N LEU A 383 -5.27 -27.00 14.69
CA LEU A 383 -4.90 -28.38 14.35
C LEU A 383 -3.85 -28.92 15.34
N PRO A 384 -4.20 -29.89 16.21
CA PRO A 384 -3.26 -30.44 17.18
C PRO A 384 -2.02 -31.06 16.52
N GLY A 385 -0.84 -30.67 16.99
CA GLY A 385 0.44 -31.19 16.50
C GLY A 385 0.90 -30.63 15.16
N TYR A 386 0.15 -29.67 14.57
CA TYR A 386 0.51 -29.06 13.30
C TYR A 386 1.93 -28.48 13.31
N ALA A 387 2.69 -28.83 12.29
CA ALA A 387 4.01 -28.27 11.98
C ALA A 387 4.03 -27.88 10.50
N SER A 388 4.49 -26.67 10.19
CA SER A 388 4.54 -26.15 8.82
C SER A 388 5.32 -27.10 7.90
N GLY A 389 4.82 -27.32 6.69
CA GLY A 389 5.42 -28.23 5.71
C GLY A 389 5.31 -29.72 6.04
N THR A 390 4.62 -30.12 7.13
CA THR A 390 4.42 -31.53 7.48
C THR A 390 3.02 -31.99 7.06
N PRO A 391 2.89 -32.93 6.11
CA PRO A 391 1.58 -33.41 5.66
C PRO A 391 0.80 -34.18 6.73
N GLY A 392 -0.53 -34.16 6.61
CA GLY A 392 -1.41 -35.09 7.32
C GLY A 392 -2.17 -34.48 8.51
N PHE A 393 -1.83 -33.27 8.95
CA PHE A 393 -2.58 -32.56 10.00
C PHE A 393 -3.87 -31.91 9.48
N ASN A 394 -3.82 -31.37 8.25
CA ASN A 394 -4.89 -30.75 7.48
C ASN A 394 -5.83 -31.78 6.83
N ASN A 395 -6.38 -32.68 7.66
CA ASN A 395 -7.30 -33.72 7.20
C ASN A 395 -8.73 -33.47 7.69
N TYR A 396 -9.68 -34.18 7.07
CA TYR A 396 -11.11 -34.11 7.39
C TYR A 396 -11.40 -34.22 8.89
N TYR A 397 -10.87 -35.23 9.58
CA TYR A 397 -11.21 -35.47 10.99
C TYR A 397 -10.72 -34.37 11.93
N ASN A 398 -9.55 -33.80 11.67
CA ASN A 398 -9.01 -32.71 12.49
C ASN A 398 -9.77 -31.42 12.22
N ILE A 399 -9.97 -31.07 10.94
CA ILE A 399 -10.62 -29.82 10.54
C ILE A 399 -12.09 -29.78 10.98
N THR A 400 -12.87 -30.85 10.75
CA THR A 400 -14.29 -30.87 11.15
C THR A 400 -14.50 -30.93 12.67
N LYS A 401 -13.45 -31.26 13.45
CA LYS A 401 -13.47 -31.13 14.91
C LYS A 401 -13.05 -29.74 15.37
N ALA A 402 -12.13 -29.12 14.64
CA ALA A 402 -11.62 -27.80 14.96
C ALA A 402 -12.63 -26.68 14.66
N VAL A 403 -13.52 -26.87 13.68
CA VAL A 403 -14.53 -25.88 13.33
C VAL A 403 -15.88 -26.56 13.12
N THR A 404 -16.92 -26.02 13.75
CA THR A 404 -18.32 -26.45 13.57
C THR A 404 -19.20 -25.26 13.25
N PHE A 405 -20.37 -25.50 12.64
CA PHE A 405 -21.32 -24.45 12.30
C PHE A 405 -22.76 -24.89 12.56
N SER A 406 -23.67 -23.92 12.65
CA SER A 406 -25.09 -24.13 12.83
C SER A 406 -25.89 -23.16 11.98
N ASN A 407 -26.59 -23.68 10.98
CA ASN A 407 -27.48 -22.89 10.12
C ASN A 407 -28.72 -22.37 10.86
N SER A 408 -29.16 -23.04 11.93
CA SER A 408 -30.34 -22.62 12.69
C SER A 408 -30.06 -21.37 13.53
N THR A 409 -28.85 -21.26 14.08
CA THR A 409 -28.41 -20.12 14.89
C THR A 409 -27.56 -19.13 14.09
N GLN A 410 -27.22 -19.44 12.84
CA GLN A 410 -26.25 -18.71 12.02
C GLN A 410 -24.96 -18.45 12.79
N SER A 411 -24.35 -19.51 13.33
CA SER A 411 -23.13 -19.42 14.13
C SER A 411 -22.04 -20.38 13.68
N VAL A 412 -20.78 -19.99 13.89
CA VAL A 412 -19.60 -20.83 13.73
C VAL A 412 -18.87 -20.90 15.06
N THR A 413 -18.43 -22.09 15.46
CA THR A 413 -17.65 -22.32 16.67
C THR A 413 -16.28 -22.90 16.30
N PHE A 414 -15.23 -22.24 16.76
CA PHE A 414 -13.86 -22.70 16.69
C PHE A 414 -13.48 -23.41 17.98
N HIS A 415 -12.91 -24.61 17.86
CA HIS A 415 -12.53 -25.50 18.94
C HIS A 415 -11.00 -25.59 19.03
N LEU A 416 -10.41 -24.68 19.80
CA LEU A 416 -8.97 -24.65 20.05
C LEU A 416 -8.56 -25.82 20.94
N PHE A 417 -7.37 -26.37 20.69
CA PHE A 417 -6.79 -27.43 21.53
C PHE A 417 -5.93 -26.90 22.68
N LYS A 418 -5.65 -25.59 22.68
CA LYS A 418 -4.97 -24.83 23.73
C LYS A 418 -5.53 -23.40 23.76
N PRO A 419 -5.41 -22.65 24.87
CA PRO A 419 -5.72 -21.23 24.86
C PRO A 419 -4.82 -20.49 23.84
N VAL A 420 -5.43 -19.64 23.02
CA VAL A 420 -4.74 -18.80 22.02
C VAL A 420 -5.20 -17.35 22.23
N PRO A 421 -4.48 -16.55 23.04
CA PRO A 421 -4.92 -15.20 23.39
C PRO A 421 -4.97 -14.21 22.21
N TYR A 422 -4.25 -14.51 21.12
CA TYR A 422 -4.20 -13.76 19.86
C TYR A 422 -5.14 -14.32 18.79
N PHE A 423 -6.15 -15.12 19.17
CA PHE A 423 -7.01 -15.79 18.20
C PHE A 423 -7.83 -14.82 17.33
N LEU A 424 -8.20 -13.65 17.87
CA LEU A 424 -8.88 -12.62 17.09
C LEU A 424 -7.96 -11.98 16.04
N ASP A 425 -6.66 -11.90 16.30
CA ASP A 425 -5.68 -11.40 15.33
C ASP A 425 -5.66 -12.30 14.09
N LEU A 426 -5.64 -13.62 14.29
CA LEU A 426 -5.67 -14.61 13.20
C LEU A 426 -6.94 -14.48 12.35
N LEU A 427 -8.09 -14.28 13.00
CA LEU A 427 -9.38 -14.12 12.32
C LEU A 427 -9.59 -12.74 11.69
N ALA A 428 -8.74 -11.76 12.02
CA ALA A 428 -8.73 -10.44 11.41
C ALA A 428 -7.81 -10.36 10.18
N ASP A 429 -6.93 -11.35 10.00
CA ASP A 429 -6.00 -11.42 8.87
C ASP A 429 -6.72 -11.84 7.57
N THR A 430 -6.10 -11.46 6.45
CA THR A 430 -6.66 -11.56 5.09
C THR A 430 -7.01 -13.00 4.68
N PRO A 431 -6.23 -14.05 5.01
CA PRO A 431 -6.58 -15.44 4.67
C PRO A 431 -7.92 -15.92 5.23
N SER A 432 -8.33 -15.36 6.37
CA SER A 432 -9.62 -15.64 7.01
C SER A 432 -10.80 -14.86 6.42
N SER A 433 -10.62 -14.27 5.23
CA SER A 433 -11.68 -13.62 4.46
C SER A 433 -12.74 -14.60 3.95
N ILE A 434 -14.01 -14.19 4.00
CA ILE A 434 -15.15 -15.08 3.74
C ILE A 434 -15.63 -14.99 2.29
N MET A 435 -15.64 -16.13 1.61
CA MET A 435 -16.05 -16.33 0.21
C MET A 435 -17.38 -17.07 0.14
N GLU A 436 -18.21 -16.75 -0.86
CA GLU A 436 -19.50 -17.41 -1.08
C GLU A 436 -19.35 -18.84 -1.62
N TYR A 437 -19.95 -19.81 -0.93
CA TYR A 437 -19.78 -21.24 -1.26
C TYR A 437 -20.43 -21.64 -2.59
N GLN A 438 -21.67 -21.19 -2.89
CA GLN A 438 -22.36 -21.61 -4.11
C GLN A 438 -21.70 -21.03 -5.35
N TRP A 439 -21.20 -19.80 -5.31
CA TRP A 439 -20.37 -19.26 -6.38
C TRP A 439 -19.09 -20.05 -6.57
N ALA A 440 -18.40 -20.47 -5.50
CA ALA A 440 -17.24 -21.34 -5.63
C ALA A 440 -17.61 -22.67 -6.32
N VAL A 441 -18.71 -23.31 -5.89
CA VAL A 441 -19.24 -24.54 -6.52
C VAL A 441 -19.57 -24.33 -8.00
N GLN A 442 -20.27 -23.25 -8.34
CA GLN A 442 -20.68 -22.92 -9.71
C GLN A 442 -19.48 -22.72 -10.63
N ASN A 443 -18.34 -22.30 -10.08
CA ASN A 443 -17.12 -22.02 -10.81
C ASN A 443 -16.04 -23.11 -10.61
N GLY A 444 -16.45 -24.32 -10.25
CA GLY A 444 -15.57 -25.50 -10.26
C GLY A 444 -14.72 -25.70 -9.01
N ALA A 445 -14.89 -24.88 -7.98
CA ALA A 445 -14.23 -25.01 -6.67
C ALA A 445 -15.20 -25.59 -5.62
N GLY A 446 -15.87 -26.69 -5.98
CA GLY A 446 -16.87 -27.33 -5.14
C GLY A 446 -16.24 -28.30 -4.13
N LEU A 447 -16.12 -27.88 -2.87
CA LEU A 447 -15.62 -28.76 -1.81
C LEU A 447 -16.66 -29.83 -1.42
N VAL A 448 -16.25 -31.10 -1.48
CA VAL A 448 -17.01 -32.24 -0.97
C VAL A 448 -16.56 -32.58 0.45
N PHE A 449 -17.45 -32.44 1.43
CA PHE A 449 -17.16 -32.65 2.86
C PHE A 449 -17.09 -34.13 3.24
N THR A 450 -16.08 -34.82 2.71
CA THR A 450 -15.72 -36.21 3.02
C THR A 450 -14.19 -36.33 3.10
N PRO A 451 -13.64 -37.39 3.72
CA PRO A 451 -12.18 -37.61 3.72
C PRO A 451 -11.55 -37.58 2.31
N SER A 452 -12.17 -38.24 1.33
CA SER A 452 -11.68 -38.24 -0.06
C SER A 452 -11.84 -36.87 -0.74
N GLY A 453 -12.91 -36.14 -0.42
CA GLY A 453 -13.15 -34.81 -0.98
C GLY A 453 -12.14 -33.78 -0.48
N PHE A 454 -11.81 -33.79 0.81
CA PHE A 454 -10.76 -32.92 1.36
C PHE A 454 -9.40 -33.23 0.74
N ASN A 455 -9.06 -34.52 0.61
CA ASN A 455 -7.82 -34.93 -0.05
C ASN A 455 -7.74 -34.48 -1.51
N ALA A 456 -8.84 -34.56 -2.26
CA ALA A 456 -8.88 -34.07 -3.63
C ALA A 456 -8.75 -32.54 -3.70
N TYR A 457 -9.43 -31.83 -2.81
CA TYR A 457 -9.46 -30.37 -2.79
C TYR A 457 -8.13 -29.74 -2.41
N MET A 458 -7.30 -30.40 -1.60
CA MET A 458 -5.94 -29.93 -1.28
C MET A 458 -5.06 -29.77 -2.51
N ASN A 459 -5.32 -30.49 -3.61
CA ASN A 459 -4.54 -30.31 -4.84
C ASN A 459 -4.70 -28.89 -5.39
N GLU A 460 -5.87 -28.26 -5.23
CA GLU A 460 -6.14 -26.87 -5.65
C GLU A 460 -5.33 -25.84 -4.84
N SER A 461 -4.51 -26.25 -3.86
CA SER A 461 -3.56 -25.39 -3.16
C SER A 461 -2.18 -25.30 -3.81
N ASN A 462 -1.95 -26.00 -4.92
CA ASN A 462 -0.70 -25.94 -5.67
C ASN A 462 -0.86 -25.10 -6.94
N ALA A 463 0.10 -24.21 -7.21
CA ALA A 463 0.03 -23.27 -8.34
C ALA A 463 -0.36 -23.87 -9.70
N PRO A 464 0.13 -25.07 -10.10
CA PRO A 464 -0.28 -25.69 -11.35
C PRO A 464 -1.76 -26.12 -11.39
N ASP A 465 -2.37 -26.34 -10.23
CA ASP A 465 -3.70 -26.92 -10.06
C ASP A 465 -4.72 -25.92 -9.49
N TYR A 466 -4.33 -24.64 -9.37
CA TYR A 466 -5.24 -23.58 -8.92
C TYR A 466 -6.50 -23.51 -9.79
N ASN A 467 -7.63 -23.25 -9.13
CA ASN A 467 -8.82 -22.84 -9.84
C ASN A 467 -8.60 -21.41 -10.40
N LEU A 468 -8.24 -21.34 -11.69
CA LEU A 468 -7.94 -20.07 -12.37
C LEU A 468 -9.11 -19.09 -12.39
N TYR A 469 -10.36 -19.56 -12.28
CA TYR A 469 -11.49 -18.64 -12.19
C TYR A 469 -11.47 -17.92 -10.85
N LEU A 470 -11.36 -18.67 -9.74
CA LEU A 470 -11.30 -18.10 -8.40
C LEU A 470 -10.05 -17.25 -8.16
N GLN A 471 -8.92 -17.60 -8.80
CA GLN A 471 -7.70 -16.81 -8.73
C GLN A 471 -7.89 -15.36 -9.22
N TRP A 472 -8.79 -15.13 -10.18
CA TRP A 472 -8.92 -13.82 -10.85
C TRP A 472 -10.33 -13.22 -10.79
N HIS A 473 -11.24 -13.83 -10.05
CA HIS A 473 -12.59 -13.33 -9.83
C HIS A 473 -12.92 -13.38 -8.35
N THR A 474 -13.77 -12.46 -7.92
CA THR A 474 -14.08 -12.29 -6.51
C THR A 474 -15.57 -12.42 -6.25
N MET A 475 -15.95 -13.04 -5.14
CA MET A 475 -17.32 -13.02 -4.62
C MET A 475 -17.29 -12.79 -3.10
N GLY A 476 -17.02 -11.54 -2.74
CA GLY A 476 -16.92 -11.10 -1.36
C GLY A 476 -18.12 -10.26 -0.91
N SER A 477 -18.12 -9.91 0.37
CA SER A 477 -19.14 -9.11 1.05
C SER A 477 -18.68 -7.68 1.38
N GLY A 478 -17.50 -7.29 0.89
CA GLY A 478 -16.85 -6.02 1.17
C GLY A 478 -17.50 -4.81 0.49
N PRO A 479 -16.96 -3.60 0.75
CA PRO A 479 -17.48 -2.35 0.19
C PRO A 479 -17.38 -2.25 -1.33
N PHE A 480 -16.49 -3.02 -1.96
CA PHE A 480 -16.31 -3.04 -3.41
C PHE A 480 -16.49 -4.43 -4.00
N GLU A 481 -16.70 -4.49 -5.30
CA GLU A 481 -16.54 -5.68 -6.13
C GLU A 481 -15.51 -5.40 -7.24
N VAL A 482 -14.79 -6.43 -7.67
CA VAL A 482 -13.89 -6.32 -8.83
C VAL A 482 -14.72 -6.33 -10.10
N SER A 483 -14.72 -5.20 -10.81
CA SER A 483 -15.38 -5.08 -12.11
C SER A 483 -14.47 -5.52 -13.27
N GLN A 484 -13.16 -5.37 -13.11
CA GLN A 484 -12.19 -5.67 -14.15
C GLN A 484 -10.81 -5.99 -13.57
N VAL A 485 -10.17 -7.02 -14.15
CA VAL A 485 -8.76 -7.36 -13.93
C VAL A 485 -8.04 -7.33 -15.27
N GLN A 486 -7.02 -6.49 -15.37
CA GLN A 486 -6.02 -6.52 -16.44
C GLN A 486 -4.71 -6.93 -15.78
N GLN A 487 -4.35 -8.21 -15.88
CA GLN A 487 -3.22 -8.78 -15.12
C GLN A 487 -1.92 -8.00 -15.34
N GLY A 488 -1.35 -7.52 -14.24
CA GLY A 488 -0.18 -6.66 -14.18
C GLY A 488 -0.34 -5.23 -14.70
N GLU A 489 -1.49 -4.87 -15.25
CA GLU A 489 -1.75 -3.53 -15.78
C GLU A 489 -2.61 -2.71 -14.82
N SER A 490 -3.81 -3.20 -14.52
CA SER A 490 -4.75 -2.46 -13.67
C SER A 490 -5.84 -3.34 -13.10
N ILE A 491 -6.38 -2.97 -11.93
CA ILE A 491 -7.61 -3.54 -11.38
C ILE A 491 -8.63 -2.42 -11.16
N THR A 492 -9.87 -2.64 -11.57
CA THR A 492 -10.98 -1.68 -11.35
C THR A 492 -11.97 -2.23 -10.33
N LEU A 493 -12.12 -1.51 -9.22
CA LEU A 493 -13.11 -1.77 -8.18
C LEU A 493 -14.31 -0.84 -8.37
N ILE A 494 -15.53 -1.36 -8.25
CA ILE A 494 -16.76 -0.56 -8.22
C ILE A 494 -17.49 -0.77 -6.88
N PRO A 495 -18.27 0.20 -6.41
CA PRO A 495 -19.04 0.05 -5.17
C PRO A 495 -19.94 -1.18 -5.23
N ASN A 496 -19.88 -2.05 -4.22
CA ASN A 496 -20.77 -3.19 -4.10
C ASN A 496 -22.19 -2.68 -3.79
N PRO A 497 -23.17 -2.85 -4.71
CA PRO A 497 -24.51 -2.29 -4.54
C PRO A 497 -25.28 -2.93 -3.37
N TYR A 498 -24.90 -4.13 -2.96
CA TYR A 498 -25.49 -4.88 -1.85
C TYR A 498 -24.70 -4.72 -0.55
N TYR A 499 -23.66 -3.89 -0.51
CA TYR A 499 -22.87 -3.76 0.71
C TYR A 499 -23.72 -3.24 1.88
N HIS A 500 -23.59 -3.87 3.05
CA HIS A 500 -24.22 -3.45 4.29
C HIS A 500 -23.13 -3.18 5.34
N PRO A 501 -22.79 -1.90 5.58
CA PRO A 501 -21.72 -1.53 6.49
C PRO A 501 -21.88 -2.16 7.87
N PRO A 502 -20.78 -2.63 8.50
CA PRO A 502 -20.76 -2.83 9.94
C PRO A 502 -21.14 -1.54 10.68
N ALA A 503 -21.55 -1.69 11.94
CA ALA A 503 -21.85 -0.55 12.80
C ALA A 503 -20.65 0.41 12.97
N TYR A 504 -19.43 -0.08 12.75
CA TYR A 504 -18.19 0.67 12.91
C TYR A 504 -17.20 0.36 11.80
N GLY A 505 -16.40 1.35 11.42
CA GLY A 505 -15.09 1.12 10.82
C GLY A 505 -15.03 0.73 9.34
N PHE A 506 -16.11 0.51 8.60
CA PHE A 506 -16.03 0.31 7.14
C PHE A 506 -17.23 0.96 6.44
N PRO A 507 -17.13 2.23 6.01
CA PRO A 507 -18.24 2.94 5.39
C PRO A 507 -18.51 2.44 3.97
N LYS A 508 -19.68 2.78 3.41
CA LYS A 508 -19.91 2.62 1.97
C LYS A 508 -19.03 3.60 1.21
N SER A 509 -18.43 3.14 0.11
CA SER A 509 -17.87 4.02 -0.91
C SER A 509 -18.89 4.25 -2.04
N ASN A 510 -18.81 5.42 -2.68
CA ASN A 510 -19.51 5.70 -3.94
C ASN A 510 -18.52 5.90 -5.11
N TYR A 511 -17.23 5.66 -4.87
CA TYR A 511 -16.17 5.89 -5.85
C TYR A 511 -15.88 4.59 -6.60
N THR A 512 -15.72 4.68 -7.91
CA THR A 512 -14.97 3.69 -8.67
C THR A 512 -13.49 3.87 -8.34
N VAL A 513 -12.74 2.78 -8.19
CA VAL A 513 -11.31 2.81 -7.94
C VAL A 513 -10.60 2.14 -9.11
N VAL A 514 -9.55 2.75 -9.62
CA VAL A 514 -8.62 2.14 -10.58
C VAL A 514 -7.26 2.08 -9.92
N ILE A 515 -6.74 0.87 -9.78
CA ILE A 515 -5.38 0.59 -9.30
C ILE A 515 -4.55 0.33 -10.55
N ASP A 516 -3.64 1.23 -10.88
CA ASP A 516 -2.76 1.19 -12.05
C ASP A 516 -1.36 0.73 -11.63
N TYR A 517 -0.93 -0.43 -12.11
CA TYR A 517 0.39 -0.98 -11.81
C TYR A 517 1.42 -0.44 -12.80
N VAL A 518 2.28 0.45 -12.32
CA VAL A 518 3.33 1.09 -13.09
C VAL A 518 4.70 0.48 -12.82
N LYS A 519 5.55 0.46 -13.85
CA LYS A 519 6.91 -0.05 -13.71
C LYS A 519 7.90 0.97 -13.13
N GLU A 520 7.77 2.24 -13.53
CA GLU A 520 8.80 3.26 -13.26
C GLU A 520 8.25 4.33 -12.31
N ALA A 521 8.97 4.61 -11.23
CA ALA A 521 8.59 5.64 -10.25
C ALA A 521 8.43 7.04 -10.86
N SER A 522 9.22 7.39 -11.86
CA SER A 522 9.08 8.65 -12.60
C SER A 522 7.74 8.76 -13.33
N THR A 523 7.18 7.62 -13.79
CA THR A 523 5.86 7.59 -14.44
C THR A 523 4.76 7.83 -13.41
N ALA A 524 4.80 7.17 -12.25
CA ALA A 524 3.85 7.43 -11.16
C ALA A 524 3.84 8.91 -10.74
N VAL A 525 5.03 9.49 -10.51
CA VAL A 525 5.15 10.91 -10.10
C VAL A 525 4.57 11.85 -11.16
N LEU A 526 4.79 11.57 -12.46
CA LEU A 526 4.19 12.35 -13.54
C LEU A 526 2.66 12.19 -13.59
N MET A 527 2.13 10.98 -13.37
CA MET A 527 0.68 10.76 -13.29
C MET A 527 0.05 11.57 -12.15
N LEU A 528 0.72 11.65 -10.99
CA LEU A 528 0.29 12.50 -9.88
C LEU A 528 0.39 13.99 -10.23
N GLU A 529 1.50 14.45 -10.81
CA GLU A 529 1.67 15.84 -11.23
C GLU A 529 0.60 16.29 -12.24
N ASP A 530 0.19 15.39 -13.14
CA ASP A 530 -0.79 15.64 -14.20
C ASP A 530 -2.25 15.56 -13.73
N GLY A 531 -2.49 15.03 -12.52
CA GLY A 531 -3.83 14.75 -12.01
C GLY A 531 -4.44 13.45 -12.54
N GLN A 532 -3.67 12.62 -13.25
CA GLN A 532 -4.10 11.30 -13.74
C GLN A 532 -4.16 10.27 -12.60
N ALA A 533 -3.29 10.41 -11.59
CA ALA A 533 -3.33 9.63 -10.36
C ALA A 533 -3.76 10.51 -9.17
N ASP A 534 -4.57 9.94 -8.29
CA ASP A 534 -4.94 10.51 -6.99
C ASP A 534 -3.98 10.10 -5.88
N ILE A 535 -3.41 8.89 -5.99
CA ILE A 535 -2.49 8.28 -5.03
C ILE A 535 -1.31 7.71 -5.83
N VAL A 536 -0.11 7.79 -5.25
CA VAL A 536 1.03 7.01 -5.72
C VAL A 536 1.68 6.27 -4.55
N SER A 537 2.02 4.99 -4.77
CA SER A 537 2.63 4.09 -3.78
C SER A 537 3.89 3.41 -4.33
N GLY A 538 4.73 2.87 -3.45
CA GLY A 538 5.94 2.13 -3.83
C GLY A 538 7.10 2.98 -4.39
N LEU A 539 7.12 4.30 -4.11
CA LEU A 539 8.19 5.16 -4.61
C LEU A 539 9.53 4.94 -3.87
N PRO A 540 10.68 4.85 -4.58
CA PRO A 540 11.98 4.81 -3.94
C PRO A 540 12.36 6.18 -3.35
N THR A 541 13.27 6.19 -2.37
CA THR A 541 13.75 7.42 -1.69
C THR A 541 14.35 8.46 -2.64
N SER A 542 14.83 8.04 -3.82
CA SER A 542 15.28 8.92 -4.90
C SER A 542 14.19 9.81 -5.49
N SER A 543 12.91 9.45 -5.31
CA SER A 543 11.75 10.21 -5.78
C SER A 543 11.29 11.29 -4.79
N ILE A 544 11.75 11.25 -3.54
CA ILE A 544 11.34 12.17 -2.47
C ILE A 544 11.48 13.65 -2.86
N PRO A 545 12.59 14.12 -3.46
CA PRO A 545 12.71 15.52 -3.86
C PRO A 545 11.62 15.98 -4.84
N SER A 546 11.20 15.11 -5.76
CA SER A 546 10.14 15.42 -6.74
C SER A 546 8.80 15.58 -6.05
N VAL A 547 8.48 14.69 -5.12
CA VAL A 547 7.19 14.71 -4.39
C VAL A 547 7.13 15.86 -3.39
N GLN A 548 8.23 16.17 -2.68
CA GLN A 548 8.32 17.38 -1.87
C GLN A 548 8.18 18.65 -2.71
N GLY A 549 8.66 18.62 -3.96
CA GLY A 549 8.38 19.66 -4.95
C GLY A 549 6.88 19.85 -5.17
N LEU A 550 6.13 18.77 -5.42
CA LEU A 550 4.67 18.81 -5.58
C LEU A 550 3.96 19.31 -4.31
N GLU A 551 4.36 18.83 -3.14
CA GLU A 551 3.81 19.25 -1.84
C GLU A 551 4.03 20.76 -1.60
N SER A 552 5.22 21.28 -1.90
CA SER A 552 5.54 22.71 -1.73
C SER A 552 4.65 23.64 -2.57
N THR A 553 4.10 23.13 -3.67
CA THR A 553 3.16 23.87 -4.54
C THR A 553 1.69 23.67 -4.14
N GLY A 554 1.42 22.77 -3.18
CA GLY A 554 0.07 22.36 -2.79
C GLY A 554 -0.61 21.43 -3.79
N ALA A 555 0.14 20.84 -4.74
CA ALA A 555 -0.40 19.88 -5.70
C ALA A 555 -0.71 18.54 -5.02
N ALA A 556 0.21 18.05 -4.20
CA ALA A 556 0.07 16.81 -3.44
C ALA A 556 0.26 17.06 -1.93
N ASN A 557 -0.05 16.06 -1.12
CA ASN A 557 0.32 15.96 0.29
C ASN A 557 1.14 14.69 0.50
N ILE A 558 2.06 14.74 1.46
CA ILE A 558 2.77 13.56 1.96
C ILE A 558 2.26 13.26 3.37
N TYR A 559 1.90 12.01 3.63
CA TYR A 559 1.50 11.54 4.96
C TYR A 559 2.34 10.35 5.37
N THR A 560 3.09 10.49 6.46
CA THR A 560 3.96 9.43 6.98
C THR A 560 3.45 8.87 8.30
N PHE A 561 3.54 7.56 8.49
CA PHE A 561 3.16 6.85 9.72
C PHE A 561 4.14 5.72 10.04
N SER A 562 4.15 5.21 11.27
CA SER A 562 5.04 4.09 11.61
C SER A 562 4.48 2.78 11.07
N THR A 563 5.34 1.94 10.48
CA THR A 563 4.98 0.55 10.19
C THR A 563 5.33 -0.37 11.37
N MET A 564 4.93 -1.64 11.27
CA MET A 564 5.42 -2.72 12.13
C MET A 564 6.42 -3.64 11.40
N THR A 565 6.89 -3.23 10.22
CA THR A 565 7.92 -3.94 9.47
C THR A 565 9.28 -3.62 10.08
N THR A 566 10.13 -4.62 10.25
CA THR A 566 11.46 -4.45 10.82
C THR A 566 12.52 -4.90 9.83
N TYR A 567 13.52 -4.06 9.56
CA TYR A 567 14.68 -4.42 8.73
C TYR A 567 15.93 -4.63 9.58
N PHE A 568 16.70 -5.66 9.25
CA PHE A 568 17.90 -6.03 10.01
C PHE A 568 18.86 -6.81 9.13
N TYR A 569 20.12 -6.89 9.55
CA TYR A 569 21.12 -7.73 8.89
C TYR A 569 21.40 -8.97 9.74
N PRO A 570 21.07 -10.17 9.26
CA PRO A 570 21.43 -11.40 9.94
C PRO A 570 22.92 -11.70 9.90
N PHE A 571 23.38 -12.35 10.96
CA PHE A 571 24.71 -12.94 11.03
C PHE A 571 24.56 -14.46 10.89
N ASN A 572 25.16 -15.04 9.86
CA ASN A 572 25.07 -16.50 9.65
C ASN A 572 26.04 -17.25 10.57
N PHE A 573 25.52 -18.16 11.40
CA PHE A 573 26.31 -18.92 12.39
C PHE A 573 26.99 -20.16 11.79
N ASP A 574 26.56 -20.59 10.59
CA ASP A 574 27.13 -21.73 9.86
C ASP A 574 27.17 -21.45 8.35
N ILE A 575 28.20 -20.69 7.94
CA ILE A 575 28.38 -20.27 6.55
C ILE A 575 28.79 -21.48 5.70
N ASN A 576 28.03 -21.74 4.63
CA ASN A 576 28.39 -22.74 3.62
C ASN A 576 29.58 -22.25 2.77
N GLU A 577 30.79 -22.56 3.23
CA GLU A 577 32.05 -22.13 2.60
C GLU A 577 32.19 -22.60 1.14
N THR A 578 31.65 -23.78 0.81
CA THR A 578 31.74 -24.35 -0.55
C THR A 578 30.91 -23.53 -1.53
N MET A 579 29.66 -23.23 -1.16
CA MET A 579 28.79 -22.37 -1.96
C MET A 579 29.33 -20.94 -2.02
N LEU A 580 29.85 -20.41 -0.91
CA LEU A 580 30.47 -19.09 -0.89
C LEU A 580 31.68 -18.99 -1.86
N HIS A 581 32.57 -19.99 -1.87
CA HIS A 581 33.69 -20.06 -2.82
C HIS A 581 33.22 -20.15 -4.28
N SER A 582 32.06 -20.77 -4.53
CA SER A 582 31.48 -20.84 -5.87
C SER A 582 30.94 -19.48 -6.36
N ILE A 583 30.50 -18.62 -5.44
CA ILE A 583 30.07 -17.24 -5.72
C ILE A 583 31.29 -16.36 -6.03
N GLY A 584 32.39 -16.53 -5.29
CA GLY A 584 33.65 -15.85 -5.58
C GLY A 584 34.85 -16.57 -4.96
N ALA A 585 35.78 -16.99 -5.81
CA ALA A 585 36.96 -17.77 -5.39
C ALA A 585 37.93 -17.01 -4.47
N SER A 586 37.80 -15.69 -4.36
CA SER A 586 38.57 -14.86 -3.42
C SER A 586 37.96 -14.81 -2.02
N TYR A 587 36.72 -15.28 -1.84
CA TYR A 587 36.02 -15.18 -0.56
C TYR A 587 36.49 -16.28 0.39
N VAL A 588 36.97 -15.87 1.56
CA VAL A 588 37.53 -16.73 2.60
C VAL A 588 37.07 -16.21 3.95
N ILE A 589 36.30 -17.01 4.68
CA ILE A 589 35.83 -16.72 6.04
C ILE A 589 35.54 -18.07 6.71
N PRO A 590 35.92 -18.28 7.98
CA PRO A 590 35.57 -19.50 8.70
C PRO A 590 34.04 -19.69 8.81
N SER A 591 33.55 -20.92 8.63
CA SER A 591 32.11 -21.26 8.67
C SER A 591 31.37 -20.69 9.89
N HIS A 592 31.99 -20.78 11.08
CA HIS A 592 31.40 -20.33 12.35
C HIS A 592 31.93 -18.96 12.81
N TYR A 593 32.45 -18.11 11.92
CA TYR A 593 33.05 -16.82 12.28
C TYR A 593 32.09 -15.95 13.11
N PHE A 594 30.82 -15.89 12.72
CA PHE A 594 29.80 -15.14 13.44
C PHE A 594 29.10 -15.92 14.57
N ALA A 595 29.43 -17.19 14.82
CA ALA A 595 28.98 -17.88 16.02
C ALA A 595 29.59 -17.24 17.29
N ASN A 596 30.75 -16.61 17.16
CA ASN A 596 31.39 -15.84 18.22
C ASN A 596 30.63 -14.53 18.51
N ILE A 597 30.04 -14.44 19.70
CA ILE A 597 29.28 -13.27 20.15
C ILE A 597 30.10 -11.97 20.14
N TYR A 598 31.40 -12.02 20.43
CA TYR A 598 32.24 -10.82 20.44
C TYR A 598 32.47 -10.28 19.03
N ILE A 599 32.51 -11.14 18.00
CA ILE A 599 32.53 -10.69 16.60
C ILE A 599 31.23 -9.95 16.27
N ARG A 600 30.07 -10.52 16.60
CA ARG A 600 28.77 -9.87 16.33
C ARG A 600 28.65 -8.52 17.04
N LYS A 601 29.04 -8.46 18.32
CA LYS A 601 29.06 -7.21 19.10
C LYS A 601 30.00 -6.17 18.51
N ALA A 602 31.22 -6.56 18.13
CA ALA A 602 32.16 -5.66 17.47
C ALA A 602 31.56 -5.10 16.17
N PHE A 603 31.00 -5.97 15.33
CA PHE A 603 30.39 -5.56 14.07
C PHE A 603 29.22 -4.61 14.30
N ALA A 604 28.35 -4.90 15.28
CA ALA A 604 27.21 -4.03 15.61
C ALA A 604 27.63 -2.65 16.12
N ASP A 605 28.68 -2.57 16.94
CA ASP A 605 29.23 -1.30 17.44
C ASP A 605 30.00 -0.52 16.34
N LEU A 606 30.27 -1.11 15.19
CA LEU A 606 30.88 -0.45 14.03
C LEU A 606 29.87 0.09 13.02
N PHE A 607 28.57 -0.13 13.24
CA PHE A 607 27.53 0.42 12.38
C PHE A 607 27.15 1.85 12.80
N ASN A 608 27.35 2.82 11.91
CA ASN A 608 27.01 4.21 12.17
C ASN A 608 25.51 4.47 11.95
N TYR A 609 24.69 4.18 12.96
CA TYR A 609 23.23 4.38 12.93
C TYR A 609 22.82 5.81 12.59
N SER A 610 23.59 6.82 13.04
CA SER A 610 23.27 8.22 12.80
C SER A 610 23.44 8.59 11.33
N GLU A 611 24.54 8.19 10.70
CA GLU A 611 24.76 8.40 9.26
C GLU A 611 23.76 7.57 8.43
N PHE A 612 23.52 6.32 8.84
CA PHE A 612 22.53 5.47 8.18
C PHE A 612 21.13 6.10 8.16
N LEU A 613 20.57 6.47 9.32
CA LEU A 613 19.21 7.00 9.39
C LEU A 613 19.11 8.42 8.79
N ASN A 614 20.09 9.28 9.02
CA ASN A 614 19.98 10.69 8.66
C ASN A 614 20.35 10.98 7.19
N ASP A 615 21.33 10.26 6.65
CA ASP A 615 21.92 10.58 5.35
C ASP A 615 21.58 9.53 4.28
N ILE A 616 21.65 8.23 4.64
CA ILE A 616 21.40 7.11 3.71
C ILE A 616 19.91 6.85 3.54
N VAL A 617 19.20 6.56 4.64
CA VAL A 617 17.71 6.54 4.66
C VAL A 617 17.18 7.94 4.38
N GLY A 618 17.84 8.96 4.94
CA GLY A 618 17.66 10.35 4.55
C GLY A 618 16.77 11.18 5.47
N ASN A 619 16.62 10.81 6.75
CA ASN A 619 15.75 11.53 7.66
C ASN A 619 16.10 13.03 7.77
N ALA A 620 17.36 13.33 8.04
CA ALA A 620 17.84 14.71 8.14
C ALA A 620 17.98 15.35 6.76
N LYS A 621 18.41 14.57 5.75
CA LYS A 621 18.59 15.01 4.36
C LYS A 621 17.29 15.54 3.74
N PHE A 622 16.17 14.88 4.01
CA PHE A 622 14.87 15.23 3.45
C PHE A 622 13.94 15.92 4.46
N HIS A 623 14.40 16.19 5.69
CA HIS A 623 13.60 16.80 6.76
C HIS A 623 12.27 16.06 7.03
N MET A 624 12.32 14.72 7.02
CA MET A 624 11.18 13.82 7.13
C MET A 624 11.58 12.58 7.91
N THR A 625 10.65 11.93 8.62
CA THR A 625 10.92 10.61 9.23
C THR A 625 10.59 9.53 8.21
N LEU A 626 11.61 8.98 7.55
CA LEU A 626 11.51 7.86 6.60
C LEU A 626 11.80 6.52 7.28
N GLY A 627 12.52 6.54 8.40
CA GLY A 627 12.80 5.36 9.19
C GLY A 627 13.11 5.72 10.64
N THR A 628 12.81 4.81 11.56
CA THR A 628 13.13 4.97 12.98
C THR A 628 14.00 3.82 13.46
N GLY A 629 15.05 4.13 14.23
CA GLY A 629 15.88 3.10 14.86
C GLY A 629 15.07 2.27 15.85
N TYR A 630 15.42 1.00 15.99
CA TYR A 630 14.78 0.07 16.93
C TYR A 630 15.80 -0.96 17.42
N VAL A 631 15.46 -1.68 18.49
CA VAL A 631 16.29 -2.76 19.02
C VAL A 631 15.44 -3.96 19.41
N GLY A 632 15.94 -5.15 19.12
CA GLY A 632 15.21 -6.40 19.32
C GLY A 632 14.14 -6.62 18.24
N LEU A 633 13.11 -7.40 18.53
CA LEU A 633 12.07 -7.78 17.55
C LEU A 633 10.69 -7.24 17.85
N LEU A 634 10.52 -6.47 18.92
CA LEU A 634 9.20 -5.97 19.30
C LEU A 634 9.12 -4.51 18.83
N PRO A 635 8.50 -4.20 17.68
CA PRO A 635 8.28 -2.82 17.24
C PRO A 635 7.19 -2.12 18.09
N PRO A 636 7.08 -0.78 18.01
CA PRO A 636 5.97 -0.04 18.60
C PRO A 636 4.61 -0.65 18.21
N GLY A 637 3.70 -0.75 19.18
CA GLY A 637 2.38 -1.37 18.98
C GLY A 637 2.33 -2.88 19.27
N MET A 638 3.48 -3.56 19.33
CA MET A 638 3.53 -4.99 19.65
C MET A 638 3.47 -5.24 21.17
N LEU A 639 2.81 -6.34 21.59
CA LEU A 639 2.79 -6.75 22.99
C LEU A 639 4.22 -6.91 23.54
N GLY A 640 4.48 -6.31 24.71
CA GLY A 640 5.82 -6.37 25.33
C GLY A 640 6.80 -5.32 24.81
N TYR A 641 6.44 -4.49 23.83
CA TYR A 641 7.27 -3.38 23.36
C TYR A 641 7.79 -2.49 24.50
N LYS A 642 9.06 -2.09 24.39
CA LYS A 642 9.69 -1.04 25.18
C LYS A 642 10.55 -0.16 24.27
N PRO A 643 10.62 1.16 24.51
CA PRO A 643 11.55 2.02 23.80
C PRO A 643 13.00 1.59 24.05
N GLU A 644 13.89 1.93 23.11
CA GLU A 644 15.29 1.52 23.08
C GLU A 644 16.03 1.74 24.42
N ASN A 645 15.81 2.89 25.06
CA ASN A 645 16.44 3.28 26.31
C ASN A 645 16.03 2.45 27.56
N GLN A 646 15.09 1.51 27.40
CA GLN A 646 14.66 0.59 28.45
C GLN A 646 15.22 -0.83 28.27
N TRP A 647 15.97 -1.08 27.20
CA TRP A 647 16.69 -2.32 26.99
C TRP A 647 18.13 -2.20 27.48
N GLU A 648 18.68 -3.30 27.95
CA GLU A 648 20.08 -3.38 28.37
C GLU A 648 20.96 -3.92 27.24
N ASN A 649 22.24 -3.57 27.24
CA ASN A 649 23.25 -4.04 26.27
C ASN A 649 22.86 -3.79 24.80
N VAL A 650 22.16 -2.69 24.54
CA VAL A 650 21.83 -2.23 23.19
C VAL A 650 23.12 -1.87 22.46
N PRO A 651 23.39 -2.44 21.27
CA PRO A 651 24.55 -2.05 20.47
C PRO A 651 24.55 -0.56 20.17
N SER A 652 25.72 0.06 20.19
CA SER A 652 25.85 1.50 19.95
C SER A 652 27.12 1.79 19.18
N TYR A 653 27.09 2.77 18.28
CA TYR A 653 28.26 3.10 17.47
C TYR A 653 29.44 3.54 18.36
N ASN A 654 30.42 2.64 18.54
CA ASN A 654 31.53 2.80 19.46
C ASN A 654 32.76 2.00 18.98
N ILE A 655 33.62 2.66 18.22
CA ILE A 655 34.85 2.06 17.66
C ILE A 655 35.78 1.51 18.75
N THR A 656 35.87 2.17 19.91
CA THR A 656 36.75 1.72 21.00
C THR A 656 36.27 0.40 21.58
N GLN A 657 34.97 0.32 21.88
CA GLN A 657 34.37 -0.91 22.42
C GLN A 657 34.42 -2.05 21.40
N ALA A 658 34.21 -1.75 20.11
CA ALA A 658 34.33 -2.73 19.04
C ALA A 658 35.73 -3.36 18.97
N LYS A 659 36.80 -2.57 19.14
CA LYS A 659 38.18 -3.08 19.19
C LYS A 659 38.40 -4.03 20.37
N GLU A 660 37.90 -3.68 21.55
CA GLU A 660 37.97 -4.55 22.73
C GLU A 660 37.24 -5.88 22.46
N TYR A 661 36.08 -5.85 21.81
CA TYR A 661 35.38 -7.08 21.42
C TYR A 661 36.15 -7.90 20.38
N LEU A 662 36.77 -7.28 19.37
CA LEU A 662 37.63 -8.00 18.43
C LEU A 662 38.83 -8.65 19.13
N GLU A 663 39.43 -7.98 20.12
CA GLU A 663 40.49 -8.56 20.96
C GLU A 663 39.97 -9.76 21.78
N MET A 664 38.83 -9.60 22.46
CA MET A 664 38.18 -10.66 23.25
C MET A 664 37.74 -11.85 22.40
N SER A 665 37.44 -11.64 21.12
CA SER A 665 37.06 -12.70 20.20
C SER A 665 38.20 -13.69 19.91
N GLY A 666 39.46 -13.26 20.13
CA GLY A 666 40.65 -14.02 19.74
C GLY A 666 40.95 -14.02 18.23
N ASN A 667 40.16 -13.30 17.42
CA ASN A 667 40.20 -13.37 15.95
C ASN A 667 40.76 -12.11 15.25
N LEU A 668 41.31 -11.13 15.97
CA LEU A 668 41.86 -9.87 15.41
C LEU A 668 42.97 -10.04 14.34
N SER A 669 43.56 -11.22 14.20
CA SER A 669 44.56 -11.53 13.16
C SER A 669 44.05 -12.45 12.06
N THR A 670 42.76 -12.76 12.07
CA THR A 670 42.14 -13.64 11.07
C THR A 670 41.89 -12.84 9.80
N VAL A 671 42.56 -13.20 8.71
CA VAL A 671 42.28 -12.62 7.40
C VAL A 671 40.98 -13.20 6.88
N VAL A 672 39.98 -12.34 6.71
CA VAL A 672 38.68 -12.70 6.13
C VAL A 672 38.35 -11.77 4.97
N ASN A 673 37.83 -12.33 3.90
CA ASN A 673 37.33 -11.62 2.73
C ASN A 673 35.97 -12.18 2.36
N PHE A 674 34.89 -11.41 2.45
CA PHE A 674 33.56 -11.95 2.24
C PHE A 674 32.56 -10.92 1.68
N PRO A 675 31.53 -11.38 0.96
CA PRO A 675 30.46 -10.52 0.49
C PRO A 675 29.41 -10.26 1.57
N MET A 676 28.81 -9.06 1.53
CA MET A 676 27.56 -8.73 2.23
C MET A 676 26.45 -8.71 1.18
N PHE A 677 25.42 -9.52 1.32
CA PHE A 677 24.41 -9.69 0.28
C PHE A 677 23.28 -8.67 0.42
N VAL A 678 22.94 -8.02 -0.69
CA VAL A 678 21.92 -6.97 -0.77
C VAL A 678 20.86 -7.36 -1.81
N GLN A 679 19.59 -7.10 -1.54
CA GLN A 679 18.55 -7.30 -2.55
C GLN A 679 18.77 -6.37 -3.76
N SER A 680 18.65 -6.94 -4.97
CA SER A 680 18.84 -6.21 -6.23
C SER A 680 17.89 -5.02 -6.33
N GLY A 681 18.44 -3.83 -6.56
CA GLY A 681 17.69 -2.58 -6.64
C GLY A 681 17.61 -1.81 -5.33
N ASP A 682 17.96 -2.42 -4.18
CA ASP A 682 18.03 -1.73 -2.91
C ASP A 682 19.35 -0.95 -2.77
N THR A 683 19.35 0.28 -3.31
CA THR A 683 20.50 1.16 -3.23
C THR A 683 20.76 1.68 -1.81
N THR A 684 19.75 1.65 -0.93
CA THR A 684 19.84 2.16 0.44
C THR A 684 20.65 1.20 1.30
N ASN A 685 20.30 -0.10 1.31
CA ASN A 685 21.05 -1.12 2.04
C ASN A 685 22.45 -1.33 1.43
N TYR A 686 22.59 -1.22 0.10
CA TYR A 686 23.92 -1.28 -0.53
C TYR A 686 24.84 -0.17 -0.01
N ALA A 687 24.36 1.07 0.04
CA ALA A 687 25.13 2.19 0.58
C ALA A 687 25.42 2.01 2.08
N ALA A 688 24.45 1.51 2.86
CA ALA A 688 24.62 1.25 4.28
C ALA A 688 25.67 0.17 4.57
N MET A 689 25.65 -0.94 3.83
CA MET A 689 26.66 -2.00 3.94
C MET A 689 28.02 -1.54 3.43
N ALA A 690 28.09 -0.69 2.41
CA ALA A 690 29.35 -0.10 1.95
C ALA A 690 30.00 0.80 3.02
N MET A 691 29.20 1.68 3.64
CA MET A 691 29.62 2.51 4.78
C MET A 691 30.13 1.62 5.92
N TRP A 692 29.36 0.60 6.29
CA TRP A 692 29.72 -0.32 7.37
C TRP A 692 31.01 -1.10 7.08
N ALA A 693 31.14 -1.65 5.87
CA ALA A 693 32.34 -2.36 5.43
C ALA A 693 33.59 -1.48 5.49
N GLN A 694 33.48 -0.20 5.11
CA GLN A 694 34.59 0.74 5.19
C GLN A 694 35.03 0.98 6.64
N VAL A 695 34.08 1.17 7.55
CA VAL A 695 34.36 1.34 8.98
C VAL A 695 35.00 0.08 9.57
N ILE A 696 34.46 -1.10 9.27
CA ILE A 696 35.03 -2.40 9.69
C ILE A 696 36.49 -2.52 9.24
N HIS A 697 36.78 -2.31 7.96
CA HIS A 697 38.13 -2.41 7.41
C HIS A 697 39.11 -1.39 8.03
N SER A 698 38.62 -0.19 8.35
CA SER A 698 39.45 0.83 9.02
C SER A 698 39.85 0.46 10.45
N VAL A 699 39.08 -0.42 11.11
CA VAL A 699 39.31 -0.87 12.47
C VAL A 699 40.20 -2.11 12.49
N ASP A 700 39.95 -3.06 11.58
CA ASP A 700 40.80 -4.22 11.35
C ASP A 700 41.04 -4.44 9.84
N PRO A 701 42.22 -4.06 9.32
CA PRO A 701 42.55 -4.23 7.90
C PRO A 701 42.59 -5.69 7.42
N ASN A 702 42.57 -6.67 8.32
CA ASN A 702 42.47 -8.09 7.95
C ASN A 702 41.05 -8.49 7.53
N ILE A 703 40.06 -7.64 7.81
CA ILE A 703 38.65 -7.86 7.45
C ILE A 703 38.34 -7.07 6.18
N THR A 704 38.02 -7.78 5.10
CA THR A 704 37.50 -7.20 3.86
C THR A 704 36.05 -7.66 3.68
N ALA A 705 35.10 -6.72 3.75
CA ALA A 705 33.71 -6.97 3.44
C ALA A 705 33.32 -6.19 2.17
N THR A 706 32.48 -6.75 1.30
CA THR A 706 32.05 -6.08 0.06
C THR A 706 30.56 -6.31 -0.21
N PRO A 707 29.73 -5.25 -0.32
CA PRO A 707 28.33 -5.43 -0.69
C PRO A 707 28.18 -5.95 -2.12
N VAL A 708 27.24 -6.87 -2.34
CA VAL A 708 26.92 -7.46 -3.65
C VAL A 708 25.41 -7.61 -3.80
N TYR A 709 24.89 -7.46 -5.03
CA TYR A 709 23.46 -7.66 -5.29
C TYR A 709 23.12 -9.12 -5.60
N ILE A 710 22.01 -9.60 -5.06
CA ILE A 710 21.33 -10.84 -5.45
C ILE A 710 19.83 -10.60 -5.58
N THR A 711 19.10 -11.47 -6.27
CA THR A 711 17.63 -11.35 -6.34
C THR A 711 16.99 -11.81 -5.02
N PHE A 712 15.79 -11.30 -4.69
CA PHE A 712 15.05 -11.76 -3.50
C PHE A 712 14.83 -13.29 -3.52
N SER A 713 14.46 -13.85 -4.68
CA SER A 713 14.27 -15.30 -4.82
C SER A 713 15.54 -16.10 -4.54
N GLN A 714 16.72 -15.60 -4.97
CA GLN A 714 18.00 -16.25 -4.66
C GLN A 714 18.34 -16.14 -3.17
N MET A 715 18.07 -14.99 -2.56
CA MET A 715 18.30 -14.78 -1.13
C MET A 715 17.49 -15.77 -0.28
N ILE A 716 16.19 -15.90 -0.55
CA ILE A 716 15.32 -16.89 0.11
C ILE A 716 15.74 -18.33 -0.19
N ALA A 717 16.20 -18.63 -1.41
CA ALA A 717 16.72 -19.96 -1.73
C ALA A 717 17.97 -20.30 -0.91
N TYR A 718 18.82 -19.31 -0.64
CA TYR A 718 20.01 -19.49 0.19
C TYR A 718 19.71 -19.67 1.68
N THR A 719 18.60 -19.14 2.21
CA THR A 719 18.20 -19.41 3.61
C THR A 719 17.68 -20.83 3.83
N ALA A 720 17.74 -21.71 2.82
CA ALA A 720 17.49 -23.13 3.03
C ALA A 720 18.52 -23.74 3.98
N VAL A 721 18.03 -24.62 4.85
CA VAL A 721 18.83 -25.28 5.90
C VAL A 721 20.09 -25.93 5.32
N ASN A 722 21.25 -25.64 5.90
CA ASN A 722 22.58 -26.09 5.46
C ASN A 722 23.04 -25.61 4.07
N GLN A 723 22.33 -24.67 3.43
CA GLN A 723 22.69 -24.14 2.10
C GLN A 723 23.18 -22.69 2.13
N ASN A 724 23.09 -21.99 3.27
CA ASN A 724 23.29 -20.55 3.32
C ASN A 724 24.77 -20.14 3.18
N PRO A 725 25.18 -19.53 2.05
CA PRO A 725 26.54 -19.05 1.86
C PRO A 725 26.74 -17.61 2.35
N MET A 726 25.68 -16.95 2.84
CA MET A 726 25.67 -15.51 3.10
C MET A 726 26.18 -15.22 4.52
N PRO A 727 27.38 -14.62 4.71
CA PRO A 727 27.86 -14.32 6.06
C PRO A 727 27.04 -13.21 6.73
N ILE A 728 26.66 -12.21 5.93
CA ILE A 728 25.75 -11.11 6.26
C ILE A 728 24.87 -10.86 5.03
N TYR A 729 23.59 -10.63 5.25
CA TYR A 729 22.62 -10.29 4.20
C TYR A 729 21.58 -9.30 4.70
N ASP A 730 20.84 -8.63 3.82
CA ASP A 730 19.70 -7.80 4.20
C ASP A 730 18.40 -8.60 4.14
N LEU A 731 17.58 -8.48 5.18
CA LEU A 731 16.19 -8.93 5.14
C LEU A 731 15.35 -8.12 6.11
N GLY A 732 14.05 -8.36 6.08
CA GLY A 732 13.14 -7.80 7.06
C GLY A 732 11.99 -8.74 7.35
N TRP A 733 11.19 -8.36 8.34
CA TRP A 733 9.97 -9.07 8.70
C TRP A 733 8.82 -8.07 8.82
N GLY A 734 7.84 -8.21 7.94
CA GLY A 734 6.53 -7.56 8.05
C GLY A 734 5.59 -8.48 8.82
N THR A 735 5.04 -8.01 9.94
CA THR A 735 4.18 -8.85 10.79
C THR A 735 2.76 -8.92 10.24
N SER A 736 2.20 -10.13 10.08
CA SER A 736 0.82 -10.32 9.63
C SER A 736 -0.21 -10.22 10.77
N ILE A 737 0.27 -10.24 12.02
CA ILE A 737 -0.52 -9.97 13.23
C ILE A 737 0.35 -9.21 14.24
N PRO A 738 -0.19 -8.33 15.09
CA PRO A 738 0.57 -7.54 16.05
C PRO A 738 0.81 -8.28 17.39
N ASP A 739 1.02 -9.61 17.34
CA ASP A 739 1.41 -10.44 18.48
C ASP A 739 2.85 -10.97 18.31
N PRO A 740 3.70 -10.97 19.35
CA PRO A 740 5.07 -11.46 19.28
C PRO A 740 5.23 -12.91 18.81
N ILE A 741 4.16 -13.72 18.81
CA ILE A 741 4.19 -15.06 18.22
C ILE A 741 4.51 -15.07 16.72
N ASN A 742 4.28 -13.96 16.01
CA ASN A 742 4.63 -13.83 14.60
C ASN A 742 6.09 -13.37 14.39
N MET A 743 6.80 -12.95 15.43
CA MET A 743 8.18 -12.45 15.34
C MET A 743 9.17 -13.31 16.12
N ILE A 744 8.94 -13.56 17.42
CA ILE A 744 9.89 -14.26 18.28
C ILE A 744 10.16 -15.70 17.81
N PRO A 745 9.16 -16.57 17.51
CA PRO A 745 9.43 -17.91 17.00
C PRO A 745 10.22 -17.98 15.69
N PRO A 746 9.82 -17.30 14.59
CA PRO A 746 10.57 -17.41 13.33
C PRO A 746 11.97 -16.80 13.39
N MET A 747 12.25 -15.90 14.34
CA MET A 747 13.49 -15.12 14.34
C MET A 747 14.43 -15.45 15.51
N TYR A 748 13.93 -15.74 16.70
CA TYR A 748 14.79 -15.99 17.88
C TYR A 748 14.78 -17.43 18.39
N VAL A 749 13.79 -18.25 18.02
CA VAL A 749 13.72 -19.64 18.49
C VAL A 749 14.54 -20.54 17.57
N ALA A 750 15.41 -21.37 18.14
CA ALA A 750 16.16 -22.37 17.37
C ALA A 750 15.18 -23.28 16.60
N GLY A 751 15.47 -23.55 15.33
CA GLY A 751 14.52 -24.21 14.43
C GLY A 751 13.54 -23.25 13.71
N GLY A 752 13.47 -21.97 14.12
CA GLY A 752 12.72 -20.93 13.43
C GLY A 752 13.29 -20.59 12.05
N PHE A 753 12.57 -19.78 11.26
CA PHE A 753 12.93 -19.44 9.88
C PHE A 753 14.37 -18.90 9.73
N TYR A 754 14.72 -17.83 10.44
CA TYR A 754 16.08 -17.27 10.37
C TYR A 754 17.09 -18.13 11.12
N PRO A 755 16.86 -18.56 12.39
CA PRO A 755 17.83 -19.41 13.08
C PRO A 755 18.19 -20.67 12.30
N SER A 756 17.22 -21.38 11.71
CA SER A 756 17.49 -22.55 10.88
C SER A 756 18.26 -22.23 9.60
N GLY A 757 17.90 -21.14 8.92
CA GLY A 757 18.63 -20.67 7.72
C GLY A 757 20.06 -20.24 8.02
N ASP A 758 20.34 -19.84 9.26
CA ASP A 758 21.66 -19.40 9.73
C ASP A 758 22.40 -20.49 10.54
N GLY A 759 21.98 -21.75 10.48
CA GLY A 759 22.71 -22.91 11.06
C GLY A 759 22.29 -23.34 12.47
N ILE A 760 21.21 -22.78 13.01
CA ILE A 760 20.71 -23.01 14.38
C ILE A 760 19.37 -23.78 14.34
N GLU A 761 19.41 -25.00 13.79
CA GLU A 761 18.25 -25.90 13.74
C GLU A 761 17.78 -26.35 15.13
N SER A 762 18.73 -26.44 16.08
CA SER A 762 18.45 -26.75 17.47
C SER A 762 19.43 -26.01 18.38
N ALA A 763 19.01 -25.73 19.61
CA ALA A 763 19.91 -25.12 20.59
C ALA A 763 21.18 -25.98 20.82
N SER A 764 21.07 -27.31 20.74
CA SER A 764 22.20 -28.24 20.88
C SER A 764 23.25 -28.12 19.78
N SER A 765 22.90 -27.62 18.60
CA SER A 765 23.85 -27.44 17.49
C SER A 765 24.99 -26.50 17.89
N LEU A 766 24.68 -25.39 18.59
CA LEU A 766 25.67 -24.43 19.08
C LEU A 766 26.58 -25.02 20.17
N ALA A 767 26.03 -25.84 21.08
CA ALA A 767 26.84 -26.49 22.10
C ALA A 767 27.86 -27.46 21.48
N ALA A 768 27.49 -28.15 20.40
CA ALA A 768 28.37 -29.09 19.69
C ALA A 768 29.58 -28.39 19.03
N ILE A 769 29.44 -27.12 18.64
CA ILE A 769 30.51 -26.31 18.05
C ILE A 769 31.20 -25.36 19.06
N GLY A 770 30.97 -25.55 20.35
CA GLY A 770 31.71 -24.86 21.42
C GLY A 770 31.06 -23.60 22.01
N TYR A 771 29.77 -23.37 21.75
CA TYR A 771 29.00 -22.21 22.26
C TYR A 771 27.84 -22.63 23.20
N PRO A 772 28.13 -23.24 24.37
CA PRO A 772 27.10 -23.78 25.26
C PRO A 772 26.25 -22.70 25.96
N ASN A 773 26.76 -21.49 26.14
CA ASN A 773 26.00 -20.40 26.77
C ASN A 773 24.93 -19.87 25.81
N GLU A 774 25.28 -19.68 24.54
CA GLU A 774 24.37 -19.31 23.47
C GLU A 774 23.30 -20.39 23.28
N ALA A 775 23.69 -21.67 23.30
CA ALA A 775 22.75 -22.79 23.30
C ALA A 775 21.72 -22.71 24.44
N GLN A 776 22.16 -22.38 25.66
CA GLN A 776 21.25 -22.20 26.80
C GLN A 776 20.29 -21.02 26.59
N ASN A 777 20.77 -19.90 26.07
CA ASN A 777 19.94 -18.73 25.78
C ASN A 777 18.88 -19.02 24.72
N PHE A 778 19.23 -19.71 23.62
CA PHE A 778 18.25 -20.15 22.62
C PHE A 778 17.20 -21.10 23.20
N SER A 779 17.61 -22.00 24.09
CA SER A 779 16.67 -22.90 24.80
C SER A 779 15.71 -22.11 25.70
N LEU A 780 16.23 -21.11 26.42
CA LEU A 780 15.43 -20.26 27.29
C LEU A 780 14.43 -19.40 26.51
N ILE A 781 14.86 -18.81 25.38
CA ILE A 781 13.96 -18.09 24.46
C ILE A 781 12.84 -19.01 23.99
N GLY A 782 13.16 -20.23 23.56
CA GLY A 782 12.16 -21.22 23.14
C GLY A 782 11.14 -21.53 24.23
N ASN A 783 11.59 -21.73 25.47
CA ASN A 783 10.71 -21.97 26.61
C ASN A 783 9.79 -20.78 26.89
N LEU A 784 10.36 -19.57 26.99
CA LEU A 784 9.60 -18.33 27.22
C LEU A 784 8.56 -18.08 26.11
N SER A 785 8.95 -18.30 24.86
CA SER A 785 8.04 -18.16 23.71
C SER A 785 6.87 -19.15 23.79
N ASN A 786 7.13 -20.41 24.17
CA ASN A 786 6.09 -21.43 24.29
C ASN A 786 5.14 -21.16 25.46
N GLU A 787 5.67 -20.69 26.60
CA GLU A 787 4.88 -20.27 27.76
C GLU A 787 3.97 -19.08 27.38
N ALA A 788 4.55 -18.03 26.80
CA ALA A 788 3.82 -16.83 26.38
C ALA A 788 2.74 -17.11 25.32
N ALA A 789 2.98 -18.05 24.40
CA ALA A 789 2.03 -18.39 23.33
C ALA A 789 0.68 -18.90 23.84
N SER A 790 0.63 -19.51 25.03
CA SER A 790 -0.57 -20.15 25.59
C SER A 790 -1.08 -19.53 26.88
N ASN A 791 -0.37 -18.54 27.42
CA ASN A 791 -0.70 -17.90 28.68
C ASN A 791 -1.83 -16.87 28.52
N PRO A 792 -3.01 -17.04 29.13
CA PRO A 792 -4.11 -16.07 28.97
C PRO A 792 -3.90 -14.74 29.72
N ASN A 793 -2.89 -14.63 30.58
CA ASN A 793 -2.59 -13.40 31.31
C ASN A 793 -1.68 -12.49 30.48
N VAL A 794 -2.28 -11.47 29.84
CA VAL A 794 -1.58 -10.52 28.96
C VAL A 794 -0.36 -9.85 29.60
N THR A 795 -0.39 -9.53 30.90
CA THR A 795 0.74 -8.91 31.61
C THR A 795 1.91 -9.87 31.73
N GLN A 796 1.61 -11.13 32.05
CA GLN A 796 2.64 -12.16 32.18
C GLN A 796 3.21 -12.55 30.80
N ARG A 797 2.37 -12.67 29.77
CA ARG A 797 2.82 -12.84 28.37
C ARG A 797 3.79 -11.73 27.95
N ALA A 798 3.44 -10.48 28.24
CA ALA A 798 4.29 -9.34 27.89
C ALA A 798 5.66 -9.43 28.57
N LEU A 799 5.71 -9.88 29.83
CA LEU A 799 6.97 -10.09 30.55
C LEU A 799 7.81 -11.22 29.95
N GLU A 800 7.18 -12.35 29.62
CA GLU A 800 7.84 -13.51 29.01
C GLU A 800 8.46 -13.14 27.64
N TYR A 801 7.70 -12.43 26.79
CA TYR A 801 8.22 -11.93 25.52
C TYR A 801 9.29 -10.86 25.69
N GLN A 802 9.19 -9.99 26.71
CA GLN A 802 10.26 -9.04 27.02
C GLN A 802 11.56 -9.73 27.41
N GLN A 803 11.48 -10.80 28.21
CA GLN A 803 12.64 -11.59 28.59
C GLN A 803 13.26 -12.30 27.38
N ALA A 804 12.43 -12.91 26.53
CA ALA A 804 12.90 -13.52 25.28
C ALA A 804 13.57 -12.46 24.37
N ASN A 805 12.98 -11.27 24.28
CA ASN A 805 13.53 -10.18 23.48
C ASN A 805 14.89 -9.69 24.01
N GLN A 806 15.00 -9.48 25.33
CA GLN A 806 16.25 -9.07 25.97
C GLN A 806 17.37 -10.10 25.77
N LEU A 807 17.05 -11.39 25.78
CA LEU A 807 18.04 -12.45 25.48
C LEU A 807 18.55 -12.36 24.04
N GLY A 808 17.68 -12.13 23.06
CA GLY A 808 18.08 -11.93 21.66
C GLY A 808 18.93 -10.67 21.46
N ILE A 809 18.59 -9.57 22.15
CA ILE A 809 19.40 -8.33 22.19
C ILE A 809 20.79 -8.62 22.79
N ASN A 810 20.85 -9.29 23.94
CA ASN A 810 22.10 -9.62 24.63
C ASN A 810 23.04 -10.49 23.77
N MET A 811 22.47 -11.37 22.95
CA MET A 811 23.21 -12.22 22.01
C MET A 811 23.62 -11.51 20.73
N THR A 812 23.13 -10.29 20.47
CA THR A 812 23.34 -9.55 19.22
C THR A 812 23.08 -10.47 18.02
N LEU A 813 21.89 -11.10 18.00
CA LEU A 813 21.52 -12.04 16.94
C LEU A 813 21.48 -11.37 15.57
N TYR A 814 21.08 -10.10 15.54
CA TYR A 814 20.98 -9.28 14.34
C TYR A 814 21.60 -7.92 14.55
N LEU A 815 21.99 -7.27 13.46
CA LEU A 815 22.10 -5.82 13.41
C LEU A 815 20.70 -5.25 13.13
N TYR A 816 20.01 -4.76 14.16
CA TYR A 816 18.68 -4.14 14.03
C TYR A 816 18.82 -2.77 13.35
N THR A 817 18.38 -2.61 12.12
CA THR A 817 18.68 -1.38 11.35
C THR A 817 17.63 -0.30 11.56
N TYR A 818 16.42 -0.49 11.05
CA TYR A 818 15.32 0.47 11.18
C TYR A 818 13.95 -0.18 10.97
N ILE A 819 12.93 0.51 11.47
CA ILE A 819 11.52 0.35 11.07
C ILE A 819 11.26 1.43 10.03
N PRO A 820 10.84 1.08 8.78
CA PRO A 820 10.49 2.08 7.78
C PRO A 820 9.22 2.81 8.24
N SER A 821 9.15 4.10 7.94
CA SER A 821 7.89 4.84 8.03
C SER A 821 7.12 4.58 6.76
N GLY A 822 5.83 4.27 6.88
CA GLY A 822 4.94 4.21 5.76
C GLY A 822 4.65 5.60 5.22
N MET A 823 4.52 5.77 3.91
CA MET A 823 4.33 7.04 3.22
C MET A 823 3.21 6.94 2.17
N TRP A 824 2.12 7.67 2.39
CA TRP A 824 1.15 7.97 1.34
C TRP A 824 1.43 9.30 0.69
N ILE A 825 1.39 9.28 -0.63
CA ILE A 825 1.52 10.46 -1.46
C ILE A 825 0.25 10.56 -2.29
N TYR A 826 -0.47 11.66 -2.10
CA TYR A 826 -1.81 11.80 -2.66
C TYR A 826 -2.16 13.23 -3.02
N GLN A 827 -3.14 13.39 -3.91
CA GLN A 827 -3.64 14.69 -4.32
C GLN A 827 -4.24 15.48 -3.16
N SER A 828 -4.03 16.80 -3.17
CA SER A 828 -4.48 17.68 -2.07
C SER A 828 -5.98 17.66 -1.77
N TRP A 829 -6.81 17.22 -2.72
CA TRP A 829 -8.26 17.07 -2.56
C TRP A 829 -8.67 15.82 -1.78
N LEU A 830 -7.88 14.75 -1.78
CA LEU A 830 -8.24 13.51 -1.09
C LEU A 830 -8.33 13.73 0.42
N LYS A 831 -9.27 13.03 1.06
CA LYS A 831 -9.53 13.03 2.51
C LYS A 831 -9.68 11.60 2.99
N GLY A 832 -9.42 11.36 4.27
CA GLY A 832 -9.59 10.05 4.91
C GLY A 832 -8.30 9.25 5.08
N VAL A 833 -7.18 9.72 4.52
CA VAL A 833 -5.86 9.06 4.57
C VAL A 833 -5.38 8.75 5.99
N GLN A 834 -5.80 9.52 7.00
CA GLN A 834 -5.46 9.24 8.40
C GLN A 834 -6.11 7.95 8.97
N TYR A 835 -7.13 7.39 8.30
CA TYR A 835 -7.77 6.13 8.70
C TYR A 835 -7.09 4.90 8.12
N GLU A 836 -6.16 5.12 7.21
CA GLU A 836 -5.42 4.07 6.54
C GLU A 836 -4.25 3.55 7.41
N GLU A 837 -3.91 4.24 8.52
CA GLU A 837 -2.90 3.84 9.52
C GLU A 837 -3.26 2.55 10.29
N ASN A 838 -3.57 1.45 9.62
CA ASN A 838 -3.78 0.18 10.25
C ASN A 838 -2.43 -0.56 10.36
N PRO A 839 -1.97 -0.91 11.58
CA PRO A 839 -0.64 -1.49 11.82
C PRO A 839 -0.39 -2.84 11.11
N VAL A 840 -1.44 -3.48 10.60
CA VAL A 840 -1.43 -4.83 9.99
C VAL A 840 -1.85 -4.80 8.52
N VAL A 841 -2.36 -3.66 8.03
CA VAL A 841 -2.61 -3.42 6.60
C VAL A 841 -1.30 -2.84 6.05
N GLY A 842 -0.65 -3.62 5.19
CA GLY A 842 0.79 -3.58 4.89
C GLY A 842 1.28 -2.20 4.48
N GLY A 843 1.95 -1.55 5.43
CA GLY A 843 2.50 -0.20 5.30
C GLY A 843 2.98 0.15 3.89
N GLU A 844 2.42 1.24 3.38
CA GLU A 844 2.68 1.92 2.08
C GLU A 844 1.93 1.40 0.85
N VAL A 845 1.55 0.13 0.78
CA VAL A 845 1.03 -0.48 -0.47
C VAL A 845 -0.42 -0.95 -0.39
N ASP A 846 -1.00 -1.00 0.81
CA ASP A 846 -2.38 -1.45 1.00
C ASP A 846 -3.31 -0.27 1.34
N THR A 847 -4.18 0.12 0.39
CA THR A 847 -5.16 1.21 0.59
C THR A 847 -6.58 0.67 0.77
N LEU A 848 -7.26 1.06 1.86
CA LEU A 848 -8.68 0.78 2.10
C LEU A 848 -9.54 1.92 1.56
N TYR A 849 -9.78 1.92 0.25
CA TYR A 849 -10.49 2.97 -0.50
C TYR A 849 -11.87 3.36 0.03
N CYS A 850 -12.48 2.55 0.90
CA CYS A 850 -13.73 2.89 1.55
C CYS A 850 -13.60 4.10 2.49
N TYR A 851 -12.43 4.37 3.07
CA TYR A 851 -12.21 5.54 3.91
C TYR A 851 -11.98 6.83 3.12
N LEU A 852 -11.65 6.69 1.85
CA LEU A 852 -11.25 7.80 1.02
C LEU A 852 -12.45 8.54 0.44
N SER A 853 -12.29 9.86 0.36
CA SER A 853 -13.26 10.75 -0.28
C SER A 853 -12.56 11.94 -0.91
N LYS A 854 -13.23 12.59 -1.86
CA LYS A 854 -12.69 13.72 -2.61
C LYS A 854 -13.51 14.98 -2.39
#